data_AF-A0AAV2Q7K4-F1
#
_entry.id   AF-A0AAV2Q7K4-F1
#
_cell.length_a   1.000
_cell.length_b   1.000
_cell.length_c   1.000
_cell.angle_alpha   90.00
_cell.angle_beta   90.00
_cell.angle_gamma   90.00
#
_symmetry.space_group_name_H-M   'P 1'
#
loop_
_entity.id
_entity.type
_entity.pdbx_description
1 polymer ?
#
loop_
_entity_poly.entity_id
_entity_poly.type
_entity_poly.pdbx_seq_one_letter_code
_entity_poly.pdbx_strand_id
1 'polypeptide(L)'
;MSQNGNGRKYPIIRSKHSLVAKYVTPEIWTKLCEHYTPKTGFTLGRAIACSVEFDNQHCGIYAGDYDSYTDFAEVFDPIIQEYHGIDPQSMHTTDMDIKKIKGNINPDVPVQYIRIRVCRSINDFGLPPGMGKDECIDVENLMKSAFTRMIGDLAGNYYPLTGMDENIHQQLRDDHFLFMAGDPNHKVGGMERNWPKGRGVFHNAAKSFLVWVNEEDHVRAVSTELGGDIKSVFSRLINGVNAIEESIIADSDKGFCCDPKYGYIQSCPTNLGTGMIVSVHVDLPGWSKEGIVALKTRCTQLLIEPIGIRTGNTYKISSKHCLGYSEVEIIQGMIDGINALYKEDIQLQKKHEIFPYFPMIKSKDSLVAKHVNETIFKKLGAHKTATTGFTLQKAIACATTFYNQQCGIYAGDWDSYRDFAAIFDPIIQEYHGIVPGAKHTSDMNFTKIHSKINPQAPVHSVRIRAGRTIDGFGLPPGITREQRLAVENLMKKVFNDLTGDLSGHYFPLMGMEEKQRRQLVDNHVLFMSGDPNHKVAGMERDWPEGRGIFHNEAKSFIIWVNEEDQLMIISMEKGCNVRGVFERLARGIKSVEDLMIGESGRSFALDPKYGYIHSCPTNLGTGMRASVHIDLPGWAKEGHVALKARCKQLKLECRGSQGESKAQKGITFDISNKHRLGYSEVELVQCMIDGVNMLYDEDLHLQEKHQICFSPSCVSNESSESSASTTEPLITPMETHKAFAGRGQQDYINIPHVVVMVGLPARGKTYMARKLTHYLNWVGIKTRVFNLGDYRRKAEKESTQHNFFRGDNTEGLKLREKCAIAALNDMCNWIKLQGGEVGVFDATNTTIDRRNLIYKTIVEKKNFKLLFVESICNDPKIIEENIKDVKVNGPDYENVTEEEAFKDFMQRIAHYEQVYQTIDEEKEGYLSFMKIYDAGRKVVIHQSDGHIQARIVYFFMNIHINTRHIYLSRHGESVLNTVGRIGGNSDLSDRGREYSKALASYIKSQYIEKLRVWTSYYKRTIQTASLIDAPQERWKALNEVNAGECEEMTYHEIADKFPMEFAARDIEKYHYRYPSGESYEDLVARLEPVIMELERQKNVLVISHQAVLRCLLGYFCNKSTDELPYIKVPLHTIIKLTPMAKGCHVEYIPLGIKAVDTHRAKPDVPGTIENNTCPDEFFEDYLY
;
A
#
# COMPACT_ATOMS: atom_id res chain seq x y z
N MET A 1 11.95 2.11 71.26
CA MET A 1 11.81 3.21 70.27
C MET A 1 10.46 3.06 69.57
N SER A 2 9.93 4.11 68.95
CA SER A 2 8.51 4.22 68.58
C SER A 2 8.08 3.30 67.43
N GLN A 3 6.94 2.64 67.58
CA GLN A 3 6.13 2.19 66.45
C GLN A 3 5.53 3.42 65.76
N ASN A 4 5.83 3.60 64.46
CA ASN A 4 5.10 4.53 63.60
C ASN A 4 4.49 3.72 62.45
N GLY A 5 3.25 3.28 62.62
CA GLY A 5 2.49 2.65 61.54
C GLY A 5 2.15 3.69 60.47
N ASN A 6 2.64 3.50 59.25
CA ASN A 6 2.44 4.45 58.14
C ASN A 6 2.18 3.70 56.82
N GLY A 7 1.37 2.63 56.91
CA GLY A 7 1.08 1.75 55.78
C GLY A 7 0.40 2.47 54.61
N ARG A 8 0.67 1.99 53.39
CA ARG A 8 0.21 2.65 52.16
C ARG A 8 -1.32 2.77 52.15
N LYS A 9 -1.82 4.01 52.07
CA LYS A 9 -3.26 4.31 51.97
C LYS A 9 -3.89 3.53 50.81
N TYR A 10 -5.05 2.92 51.08
CA TYR A 10 -5.84 2.19 50.09
C TYR A 10 -6.12 3.04 48.82
N PRO A 11 -5.88 2.52 47.61
CA PRO A 11 -6.01 3.28 46.37
C PRO A 11 -7.48 3.47 45.97
N ILE A 12 -7.76 4.58 45.28
CA ILE A 12 -9.07 4.81 44.67
C ILE A 12 -9.12 4.07 43.34
N ILE A 13 -9.63 2.83 43.37
CA ILE A 13 -9.88 2.04 42.16
C ILE A 13 -10.98 2.76 41.35
N ARG A 14 -10.63 3.24 40.14
CA ARG A 14 -11.57 3.97 39.26
C ARG A 14 -12.52 3.02 38.55
N SER A 15 -12.04 1.85 38.10
CA SER A 15 -12.90 0.88 37.42
C SER A 15 -13.72 0.05 38.40
N LYS A 16 -14.85 0.63 38.83
CA LYS A 16 -15.79 0.04 39.80
C LYS A 16 -16.48 -1.26 39.35
N HIS A 17 -16.35 -1.60 38.06
CA HIS A 17 -16.90 -2.82 37.48
C HIS A 17 -15.83 -3.89 37.21
N SER A 18 -14.56 -3.60 37.50
CA SER A 18 -13.45 -4.53 37.29
C SER A 18 -13.41 -5.64 38.35
N LEU A 19 -12.85 -6.80 37.97
CA LEU A 19 -12.54 -7.87 38.92
C LEU A 19 -11.54 -7.42 40.00
N VAL A 20 -10.66 -6.45 39.68
CA VAL A 20 -9.82 -5.77 40.68
C VAL A 20 -10.65 -5.03 41.74
N ALA A 21 -11.68 -4.28 41.35
CA ALA A 21 -12.57 -3.60 42.31
C ALA A 21 -13.39 -4.58 43.16
N LYS A 22 -13.57 -5.82 42.69
CA LYS A 22 -14.26 -6.89 43.42
C LYS A 22 -13.35 -7.61 44.43
N TYR A 23 -12.09 -7.86 44.09
CA TYR A 23 -11.19 -8.72 44.88
C TYR A 23 -10.04 -8.00 45.60
N VAL A 24 -9.73 -6.75 45.27
CA VAL A 24 -8.73 -5.96 46.01
C VAL A 24 -9.45 -5.14 47.09
N THR A 25 -9.83 -5.81 48.19
CA THR A 25 -10.49 -5.14 49.31
C THR A 25 -9.49 -4.34 50.16
N PRO A 26 -9.94 -3.42 51.04
CA PRO A 26 -9.06 -2.71 51.97
C PRO A 26 -8.22 -3.64 52.86
N GLU A 27 -8.77 -4.77 53.28
CA GLU A 27 -8.12 -5.78 54.12
C GLU A 27 -7.00 -6.50 53.35
N ILE A 28 -7.29 -6.94 52.13
CA ILE A 28 -6.33 -7.60 51.23
C ILE A 28 -5.23 -6.62 50.83
N TRP A 29 -5.57 -5.36 50.56
CA TRP A 29 -4.59 -4.30 50.32
C TRP A 29 -3.70 -4.08 51.55
N THR A 30 -4.25 -3.92 52.75
CA THR A 30 -3.45 -3.75 53.99
C THR A 30 -2.50 -4.92 54.24
N LYS A 31 -2.88 -6.14 53.84
CA LYS A 31 -2.02 -7.33 53.92
C LYS A 31 -0.90 -7.37 52.88
N LEU A 32 -1.14 -6.91 51.65
CA LEU A 32 -0.23 -7.13 50.50
C LEU A 32 0.48 -5.87 49.97
N CYS A 33 0.10 -4.66 50.40
CA CYS A 33 0.62 -3.42 49.81
C CYS A 33 2.08 -3.08 50.14
N GLU A 34 2.65 -3.74 51.15
CA GLU A 34 4.07 -3.64 51.53
C GLU A 34 4.90 -4.85 51.06
N HIS A 35 4.27 -5.83 50.39
CA HIS A 35 4.97 -6.98 49.82
C HIS A 35 5.61 -6.66 48.46
N TYR A 36 6.73 -7.32 48.17
CA TYR A 36 7.55 -7.14 46.97
C TYR A 36 7.95 -8.51 46.43
N THR A 37 7.76 -8.74 45.13
CA THR A 37 8.14 -10.01 44.49
C THR A 37 9.67 -10.18 44.46
N PRO A 38 10.21 -11.39 44.75
CA PRO A 38 11.65 -11.65 44.72
C PRO A 38 12.35 -11.30 43.41
N LYS A 39 11.74 -11.60 42.25
CA LYS A 39 12.40 -11.49 40.93
C LYS A 39 12.54 -10.06 40.40
N THR A 40 11.52 -9.19 40.50
CA THR A 40 11.59 -7.80 39.97
C THR A 40 11.27 -6.70 40.99
N GLY A 41 10.95 -7.03 42.24
CA GLY A 41 10.43 -6.04 43.19
C GLY A 41 9.09 -5.45 42.71
N PHE A 42 8.26 -6.27 42.07
CA PHE A 42 6.90 -5.91 41.71
C PHE A 42 6.02 -5.82 42.95
N THR A 43 4.96 -5.02 42.88
CA THR A 43 4.05 -4.81 44.01
C THR A 43 2.62 -4.86 43.55
N LEU A 44 1.69 -5.23 44.43
CA LEU A 44 0.25 -5.21 44.11
C LEU A 44 -0.20 -3.85 43.54
N GLY A 45 0.37 -2.75 44.04
CA GLY A 45 0.10 -1.39 43.54
C GLY A 45 0.58 -1.13 42.09
N ARG A 46 1.64 -1.80 41.63
CA ARG A 46 2.04 -1.81 40.21
C ARG A 46 1.12 -2.72 39.38
N ALA A 47 0.75 -3.89 39.93
CA ALA A 47 -0.10 -4.86 39.26
C ALA A 47 -1.47 -4.28 38.89
N ILE A 48 -2.12 -3.56 39.81
CA ILE A 48 -3.49 -3.04 39.65
C ILE A 48 -3.57 -1.64 39.03
N ALA A 49 -2.44 -1.08 38.57
CA ALA A 49 -2.32 0.34 38.20
C ALA A 49 -3.35 0.77 37.14
N CYS A 50 -3.68 -0.10 36.17
CA CYS A 50 -4.66 0.20 35.13
C CYS A 50 -6.09 0.37 35.67
N SER A 51 -6.53 -0.42 36.66
CA SER A 51 -7.83 -0.24 37.33
C SER A 51 -7.86 0.94 38.30
N VAL A 52 -6.70 1.50 38.68
CA VAL A 52 -6.59 2.74 39.47
C VAL A 52 -6.63 3.98 38.57
N GLU A 53 -6.03 3.93 37.37
CA GLU A 53 -6.01 5.07 36.44
C GLU A 53 -7.22 5.12 35.47
N PHE A 54 -7.80 3.98 35.10
CA PHE A 54 -8.92 3.90 34.16
C PHE A 54 -10.19 3.36 34.81
N ASP A 55 -11.35 3.76 34.30
CA ASP A 55 -12.67 3.36 34.78
C ASP A 55 -13.31 2.20 33.98
N ASN A 56 -12.75 1.88 32.80
CA ASN A 56 -13.29 0.98 31.79
C ASN A 56 -12.71 -0.47 31.80
N GLN A 57 -11.97 -0.85 32.83
CA GLN A 57 -11.25 -2.13 32.88
C GLN A 57 -12.17 -3.32 33.23
N HIS A 58 -11.98 -4.46 32.57
CA HIS A 58 -12.61 -5.72 32.98
C HIS A 58 -11.81 -6.42 34.07
N CYS A 59 -10.54 -6.74 33.78
CA CYS A 59 -9.60 -7.25 34.79
C CYS A 59 -8.74 -6.09 35.33
N GLY A 60 -7.91 -5.49 34.46
CA GLY A 60 -7.06 -4.35 34.79
C GLY A 60 -5.96 -4.63 35.81
N ILE A 61 -5.51 -5.89 35.87
CA ILE A 61 -4.35 -6.35 36.64
C ILE A 61 -3.35 -7.05 35.72
N TYR A 62 -2.05 -6.83 35.96
CA TYR A 62 -0.95 -7.43 35.21
C TYR A 62 0.14 -7.96 36.16
N ALA A 63 0.81 -9.05 35.78
CA ALA A 63 1.90 -9.68 36.53
C ALA A 63 3.27 -9.11 36.09
N GLY A 64 4.19 -8.88 37.04
CA GLY A 64 5.54 -8.37 36.74
C GLY A 64 6.60 -9.46 36.56
N ASP A 65 6.30 -10.66 37.02
CA ASP A 65 7.16 -11.84 37.10
C ASP A 65 6.28 -13.06 37.41
N TYR A 66 6.85 -14.26 37.41
CA TYR A 66 6.16 -15.48 37.86
C TYR A 66 5.64 -15.33 39.29
N ASP A 67 6.51 -14.86 40.21
CA ASP A 67 6.23 -14.62 41.62
C ASP A 67 4.96 -13.79 41.87
N SER A 68 4.61 -12.86 40.97
CA SER A 68 3.36 -12.08 41.06
C SER A 68 2.10 -12.97 41.17
N TYR A 69 2.11 -14.17 40.59
CA TYR A 69 1.00 -15.13 40.66
C TYR A 69 0.96 -15.91 41.97
N THR A 70 2.09 -16.10 42.66
CA THR A 70 2.15 -16.77 43.97
C THR A 70 1.96 -15.78 45.13
N ASP A 71 2.66 -14.66 45.07
CA ASP A 71 2.78 -13.69 46.16
C ASP A 71 1.53 -12.82 46.31
N PHE A 72 0.81 -12.60 45.20
CA PHE A 72 -0.48 -11.93 45.17
C PHE A 72 -1.62 -12.89 44.80
N ALA A 73 -1.46 -14.21 45.07
CA ALA A 73 -2.44 -15.24 44.74
C ALA A 73 -3.86 -14.92 45.27
N GLU A 74 -3.98 -14.36 46.48
CA GLU A 74 -5.28 -13.94 47.06
C GLU A 74 -6.03 -12.87 46.24
N VAL A 75 -5.36 -12.23 45.28
CA VAL A 75 -5.97 -11.35 44.26
C VAL A 75 -6.02 -12.04 42.90
N PHE A 76 -4.94 -12.68 42.44
CA PHE A 76 -4.90 -13.28 41.11
C PHE A 76 -5.81 -14.50 40.95
N ASP A 77 -5.82 -15.45 41.90
CA ASP A 77 -6.64 -16.67 41.81
C ASP A 77 -8.14 -16.38 41.60
N PRO A 78 -8.82 -15.57 42.43
CA PRO A 78 -10.25 -15.33 42.23
C PRO A 78 -10.54 -14.56 40.93
N ILE A 79 -9.63 -13.68 40.48
CA ILE A 79 -9.75 -13.00 39.18
C ILE A 79 -9.61 -14.01 38.02
N ILE A 80 -8.66 -14.94 38.10
CA ILE A 80 -8.45 -16.00 37.09
C ILE A 80 -9.65 -16.95 37.06
N GLN A 81 -10.14 -17.39 38.21
CA GLN A 81 -11.28 -18.30 38.35
C GLN A 81 -12.57 -17.70 37.75
N GLU A 82 -12.91 -16.45 38.08
CA GLU A 82 -14.10 -15.79 37.53
C GLU A 82 -13.95 -15.43 36.05
N TYR A 83 -12.77 -15.02 35.58
CA TYR A 83 -12.57 -14.66 34.18
C TYR A 83 -12.63 -15.89 33.24
N HIS A 84 -11.96 -16.98 33.59
CA HIS A 84 -11.91 -18.18 32.75
C HIS A 84 -13.09 -19.14 33.00
N GLY A 85 -13.78 -19.00 34.14
CA GLY A 85 -14.90 -19.85 34.55
C GLY A 85 -14.43 -21.23 35.02
N ILE A 86 -13.37 -21.29 35.82
CA ILE A 86 -12.72 -22.53 36.27
C ILE A 86 -12.75 -22.70 37.79
N ASP A 87 -12.81 -23.95 38.27
CA ASP A 87 -12.76 -24.28 39.70
C ASP A 87 -11.37 -24.02 40.30
N PRO A 88 -11.25 -23.71 41.61
CA PRO A 88 -9.96 -23.42 42.27
C PRO A 88 -8.94 -24.56 42.24
N GLN A 89 -9.38 -25.80 42.01
CA GLN A 89 -8.54 -27.01 41.90
C GLN A 89 -8.24 -27.40 40.44
N SER A 90 -8.64 -26.59 39.46
CA SER A 90 -8.39 -26.85 38.04
C SER A 90 -6.90 -26.81 37.74
N MET A 91 -6.41 -27.84 37.06
CA MET A 91 -5.06 -27.91 36.51
C MET A 91 -5.12 -27.70 35.00
N HIS A 92 -4.03 -27.23 34.41
CA HIS A 92 -3.93 -27.06 32.97
C HIS A 92 -3.23 -28.25 32.31
N THR A 93 -3.45 -28.45 31.02
CA THR A 93 -2.77 -29.44 30.20
C THR A 93 -2.55 -28.84 28.81
N THR A 94 -1.31 -28.83 28.37
CA THR A 94 -0.90 -28.38 27.03
C THR A 94 -0.80 -29.58 26.10
N ASP A 95 -1.20 -29.43 24.85
CA ASP A 95 -1.15 -30.51 23.86
C ASP A 95 -1.05 -29.96 22.44
N MET A 96 0.15 -30.08 21.86
CA MET A 96 0.48 -29.64 20.51
C MET A 96 0.50 -30.79 19.48
N ASP A 97 0.07 -32.01 19.82
CA ASP A 97 0.12 -33.12 18.85
C ASP A 97 -1.00 -33.03 17.79
N ILE A 98 -0.65 -32.40 16.66
CA ILE A 98 -1.51 -32.25 15.48
C ILE A 98 -2.14 -33.56 14.97
N LYS A 99 -1.56 -34.73 15.28
CA LYS A 99 -2.10 -36.05 14.89
C LYS A 99 -3.41 -36.38 15.60
N LYS A 100 -3.68 -35.78 16.75
CA LYS A 100 -4.92 -35.95 17.53
C LYS A 100 -6.12 -35.22 16.92
N ILE A 101 -5.86 -34.18 16.12
CA ILE A 101 -6.89 -33.35 15.48
C ILE A 101 -7.51 -34.11 14.31
N LYS A 102 -8.83 -34.21 14.28
CA LYS A 102 -9.62 -34.98 13.31
C LYS A 102 -10.22 -34.07 12.25
N GLY A 103 -10.11 -34.48 10.99
CA GLY A 103 -10.60 -33.69 9.85
C GLY A 103 -9.84 -32.36 9.66
N ASN A 104 -10.55 -31.38 9.12
CA ASN A 104 -10.16 -29.98 8.89
C ASN A 104 -11.46 -29.15 8.80
N ILE A 105 -11.39 -27.83 8.64
CA ILE A 105 -12.57 -27.07 8.20
C ILE A 105 -12.94 -27.55 6.78
N ASN A 106 -14.23 -27.78 6.53
CA ASN A 106 -14.71 -28.33 5.27
C ASN A 106 -14.35 -27.38 4.09
N PRO A 107 -13.72 -27.87 2.99
CA PRO A 107 -13.33 -27.04 1.85
C PRO A 107 -14.45 -26.28 1.13
N ASP A 108 -15.73 -26.55 1.42
CA ASP A 108 -16.87 -25.77 0.91
C ASP A 108 -17.20 -24.52 1.76
N VAL A 109 -16.67 -24.43 2.99
CA VAL A 109 -16.88 -23.28 3.89
C VAL A 109 -16.18 -22.04 3.31
N PRO A 110 -16.87 -20.89 3.16
CA PRO A 110 -16.26 -19.65 2.68
C PRO A 110 -15.44 -18.96 3.77
N VAL A 111 -14.33 -19.58 4.16
CA VAL A 111 -13.31 -18.97 5.02
C VAL A 111 -12.45 -18.04 4.17
N GLN A 112 -12.37 -16.77 4.56
CA GLN A 112 -11.52 -15.78 3.91
C GLN A 112 -10.08 -15.94 4.39
N TYR A 113 -9.86 -16.01 5.70
CA TYR A 113 -8.55 -16.29 6.30
C TYR A 113 -8.66 -16.85 7.73
N ILE A 114 -7.57 -17.48 8.18
CA ILE A 114 -7.38 -18.02 9.53
C ILE A 114 -6.15 -17.36 10.14
N ARG A 115 -6.24 -17.01 11.42
CA ARG A 115 -5.13 -16.46 12.22
C ARG A 115 -5.14 -17.08 13.61
N ILE A 116 -4.04 -17.75 13.96
CA ILE A 116 -3.79 -18.30 15.30
C ILE A 116 -2.65 -17.49 15.93
N ARG A 117 -2.81 -17.02 17.16
CA ARG A 117 -1.70 -16.49 17.99
C ARG A 117 -1.43 -17.39 19.17
N VAL A 118 -0.19 -17.42 19.65
CA VAL A 118 0.17 -17.77 21.03
C VAL A 118 1.04 -16.70 21.68
N CYS A 119 0.95 -16.57 23.00
CA CYS A 119 1.92 -15.84 23.80
C CYS A 119 2.79 -16.82 24.60
N ARG A 120 4.07 -16.47 24.82
CA ARG A 120 5.02 -17.21 25.65
C ARG A 120 5.92 -16.24 26.41
N SER A 121 6.23 -16.60 27.66
CA SER A 121 7.26 -15.97 28.49
C SER A 121 8.41 -16.94 28.74
N ILE A 122 9.59 -16.44 29.09
CA ILE A 122 10.83 -17.21 29.23
C ILE A 122 11.19 -17.32 30.72
N ASN A 123 11.66 -18.48 31.17
CA ASN A 123 12.05 -18.67 32.57
C ASN A 123 13.18 -17.72 33.03
N ASP A 124 13.21 -17.46 34.33
CA ASP A 124 14.17 -16.58 35.04
C ASP A 124 14.27 -15.12 34.53
N PHE A 125 13.32 -14.65 33.73
CA PHE A 125 13.18 -13.25 33.33
C PHE A 125 11.93 -12.63 33.98
N GLY A 126 11.98 -11.33 34.31
CA GLY A 126 10.76 -10.60 34.67
C GLY A 126 9.83 -10.47 33.46
N LEU A 127 8.52 -10.54 33.66
CA LEU A 127 7.53 -10.28 32.60
C LEU A 127 7.58 -8.79 32.20
N PRO A 128 7.21 -8.37 30.98
CA PRO A 128 7.29 -6.97 30.54
C PRO A 128 6.75 -5.89 31.51
N PRO A 129 5.68 -6.11 32.30
CA PRO A 129 5.26 -5.17 33.36
C PRO A 129 6.31 -4.98 34.48
N GLY A 130 7.11 -6.00 34.82
CA GLY A 130 8.15 -5.95 35.85
C GLY A 130 9.57 -5.68 35.31
N MET A 131 9.87 -6.21 34.13
CA MET A 131 11.20 -6.31 33.48
C MET A 131 12.04 -5.02 33.45
N GLY A 132 13.35 -5.19 33.62
CA GLY A 132 14.37 -4.14 33.50
C GLY A 132 14.79 -3.81 32.07
N LYS A 133 15.55 -2.73 31.86
CA LYS A 133 16.05 -2.33 30.52
C LYS A 133 16.90 -3.42 29.87
N ASP A 134 17.78 -4.04 30.65
CA ASP A 134 18.81 -4.92 30.14
C ASP A 134 18.27 -6.34 29.90
N GLU A 135 17.39 -6.83 30.77
CA GLU A 135 16.57 -8.03 30.51
C GLU A 135 15.80 -7.93 29.17
N CYS A 136 15.20 -6.76 28.84
CA CYS A 136 14.55 -6.57 27.54
C CYS A 136 15.52 -6.78 26.36
N ILE A 137 16.80 -6.43 26.52
CA ILE A 137 17.83 -6.55 25.49
C ILE A 137 18.34 -8.00 25.42
N ASP A 138 18.46 -8.68 26.56
CA ASP A 138 18.85 -10.09 26.62
C ASP A 138 17.79 -10.99 25.96
N VAL A 139 16.50 -10.75 26.23
CA VAL A 139 15.39 -11.41 25.53
C VAL A 139 15.41 -11.09 24.02
N GLU A 140 15.69 -9.84 23.62
CA GLU A 140 15.86 -9.49 22.20
C GLU A 140 17.01 -10.28 21.54
N ASN A 141 18.12 -10.49 22.25
CA ASN A 141 19.28 -11.21 21.74
C ASN A 141 19.03 -12.71 21.59
N LEU A 142 18.35 -13.33 22.57
CA LEU A 142 17.86 -14.72 22.45
C LEU A 142 16.93 -14.89 21.25
N MET A 143 16.02 -13.93 21.02
CA MET A 143 15.12 -13.95 19.87
C MET A 143 15.86 -13.80 18.54
N LYS A 144 16.84 -12.90 18.42
CA LYS A 144 17.70 -12.79 17.23
C LYS A 144 18.42 -14.10 16.93
N SER A 145 18.94 -14.78 17.95
CA SER A 145 19.60 -16.08 17.79
C SER A 145 18.62 -17.13 17.25
N ALA A 146 17.43 -17.26 17.84
CA ALA A 146 16.37 -18.15 17.38
C ALA A 146 15.97 -17.89 15.91
N PHE A 147 15.78 -16.63 15.53
CA PHE A 147 15.40 -16.26 14.16
C PHE A 147 16.47 -16.59 13.11
N THR A 148 17.77 -16.60 13.48
CA THR A 148 18.83 -17.06 12.54
C THR A 148 18.87 -18.58 12.33
N ARG A 149 18.16 -19.36 13.15
CA ARG A 149 18.05 -20.83 13.03
C ARG A 149 16.82 -21.27 12.25
N MET A 150 15.90 -20.36 11.93
CA MET A 150 14.69 -20.67 11.16
C MET A 150 15.01 -20.93 9.68
N ILE A 151 14.59 -22.11 9.20
CA ILE A 151 14.81 -22.60 7.83
C ILE A 151 13.48 -22.89 7.13
N GLY A 152 13.52 -23.21 5.83
CA GLY A 152 12.34 -23.63 5.08
C GLY A 152 11.26 -22.54 4.97
N ASP A 153 10.01 -22.87 5.30
CA ASP A 153 8.88 -21.93 5.27
C ASP A 153 8.89 -20.93 6.44
N LEU A 154 9.64 -21.21 7.51
CA LEU A 154 9.81 -20.30 8.65
C LEU A 154 10.91 -19.26 8.43
N ALA A 155 11.81 -19.46 7.44
CA ALA A 155 12.92 -18.56 7.15
C ALA A 155 12.44 -17.12 6.88
N GLY A 156 13.08 -16.14 7.52
CA GLY A 156 12.58 -14.77 7.59
C GLY A 156 13.61 -13.74 8.02
N ASN A 157 13.12 -12.53 8.32
CA ASN A 157 13.94 -11.40 8.76
C ASN A 157 13.42 -10.85 10.09
N TYR A 158 14.34 -10.46 10.98
CA TYR A 158 14.04 -9.72 12.20
C TYR A 158 14.32 -8.23 12.03
N TYR A 159 13.36 -7.41 12.43
CA TYR A 159 13.37 -5.96 12.32
C TYR A 159 13.27 -5.34 13.73
N PRO A 160 14.40 -4.92 14.35
CA PRO A 160 14.37 -4.24 15.64
C PRO A 160 13.66 -2.89 15.52
N LEU A 161 12.85 -2.53 16.52
CA LEU A 161 12.21 -1.20 16.58
C LEU A 161 13.24 -0.09 16.88
N THR A 162 14.35 -0.44 17.53
CA THR A 162 15.47 0.49 17.75
C THR A 162 16.27 0.67 16.46
N GLY A 163 16.10 1.82 15.79
CA GLY A 163 16.84 2.18 14.58
C GLY A 163 16.27 1.61 13.28
N MET A 164 14.98 1.24 13.27
CA MET A 164 14.29 0.81 12.05
C MET A 164 14.29 1.93 10.98
N ASP A 165 14.54 1.58 9.73
CA ASP A 165 14.39 2.48 8.58
C ASP A 165 12.90 2.80 8.33
N GLU A 166 12.55 4.04 8.01
CA GLU A 166 11.15 4.47 7.85
C GLU A 166 10.42 3.80 6.69
N ASN A 167 11.11 3.31 5.66
CA ASN A 167 10.47 2.56 4.57
C ASN A 167 10.06 1.15 5.06
N ILE A 168 10.91 0.52 5.88
CA ILE A 168 10.59 -0.75 6.57
C ILE A 168 9.49 -0.52 7.61
N HIS A 169 9.57 0.57 8.37
CA HIS A 169 8.56 0.96 9.36
C HIS A 169 7.20 1.18 8.68
N GLN A 170 7.16 1.81 7.51
CA GLN A 170 5.92 1.98 6.76
C GLN A 170 5.43 0.67 6.17
N GLN A 171 6.30 -0.14 5.55
CA GLN A 171 5.93 -1.45 5.03
C GLN A 171 5.30 -2.35 6.11
N LEU A 172 5.88 -2.40 7.31
CA LEU A 172 5.34 -3.18 8.43
C LEU A 172 4.04 -2.58 9.01
N ARG A 173 3.77 -1.28 8.85
CA ARG A 173 2.44 -0.67 9.13
C ARG A 173 1.40 -1.12 8.09
N ASP A 174 1.77 -1.08 6.81
CA ASP A 174 0.90 -1.43 5.68
C ASP A 174 0.57 -2.93 5.64
N ASP A 175 1.54 -3.80 6.01
CA ASP A 175 1.34 -5.24 6.23
C ASP A 175 0.53 -5.56 7.51
N HIS A 176 0.23 -4.56 8.35
CA HIS A 176 -0.35 -4.70 9.70
C HIS A 176 0.48 -5.58 10.66
N PHE A 177 1.80 -5.61 10.45
CA PHE A 177 2.75 -6.43 11.20
C PHE A 177 3.46 -5.66 12.33
N LEU A 178 3.37 -4.33 12.35
CA LEU A 178 4.02 -3.50 13.35
C LEU A 178 3.12 -3.18 14.54
N PHE A 179 3.64 -3.39 15.75
CA PHE A 179 3.06 -2.88 16.99
C PHE A 179 3.69 -1.52 17.37
N MET A 180 2.90 -0.64 17.99
CA MET A 180 3.26 0.75 18.29
C MET A 180 3.06 1.05 19.78
N ALA A 181 3.92 1.90 20.35
CA ALA A 181 3.64 2.52 21.65
C ALA A 181 2.53 3.57 21.54
N GLY A 182 1.85 3.80 22.66
CA GLY A 182 0.69 4.68 22.79
C GLY A 182 -0.54 4.01 23.42
N ASP A 183 -0.49 2.72 23.78
CA ASP A 183 -1.61 2.09 24.47
C ASP A 183 -1.64 2.53 25.95
N PRO A 184 -2.74 3.11 26.45
CA PRO A 184 -2.81 3.60 27.83
C PRO A 184 -2.57 2.51 28.88
N ASN A 185 -3.02 1.28 28.63
CA ASN A 185 -2.87 0.16 29.54
C ASN A 185 -1.43 -0.35 29.54
N HIS A 186 -0.81 -0.54 28.37
CA HIS A 186 0.59 -0.97 28.26
C HIS A 186 1.54 0.06 28.88
N LYS A 187 1.20 1.35 28.78
CA LYS A 187 1.96 2.43 29.41
C LYS A 187 1.82 2.46 30.93
N VAL A 188 0.61 2.27 31.48
CA VAL A 188 0.34 2.30 32.93
C VAL A 188 0.77 1.00 33.63
N GLY A 189 0.51 -0.17 33.03
CA GLY A 189 1.04 -1.46 33.49
C GLY A 189 2.57 -1.57 33.32
N GLY A 190 3.16 -0.73 32.46
CA GLY A 190 4.60 -0.54 32.36
C GLY A 190 5.31 -1.39 31.31
N MET A 191 4.58 -2.11 30.46
CA MET A 191 5.09 -2.81 29.29
C MET A 191 5.82 -1.87 28.31
N GLU A 192 5.46 -0.58 28.24
CA GLU A 192 6.15 0.41 27.40
C GLU A 192 7.48 0.94 28.01
N ARG A 193 7.91 0.49 29.20
CA ARG A 193 9.17 0.98 29.78
C ARG A 193 10.36 0.70 28.87
N ASN A 194 11.22 1.71 28.72
CA ASN A 194 12.42 1.69 27.87
C ASN A 194 12.17 1.56 26.35
N TRP A 195 10.94 1.78 25.87
CA TRP A 195 10.62 1.78 24.44
C TRP A 195 11.58 2.68 23.62
N PRO A 196 12.04 2.28 22.41
CA PRO A 196 11.79 1.02 21.69
C PRO A 196 12.87 -0.07 21.92
N LYS A 197 13.65 -0.01 23.00
CA LYS A 197 14.81 -0.89 23.22
C LYS A 197 14.37 -2.28 23.66
N GLY A 198 15.00 -3.34 23.13
CA GLY A 198 14.59 -4.72 23.41
C GLY A 198 13.41 -5.22 22.57
N ARG A 199 12.90 -4.45 21.60
CA ARG A 199 11.65 -4.74 20.86
C ARG A 199 11.92 -4.87 19.37
N GLY A 200 11.13 -5.72 18.71
CA GLY A 200 11.13 -5.85 17.25
C GLY A 200 10.13 -6.86 16.73
N VAL A 201 10.07 -6.96 15.41
CA VAL A 201 9.15 -7.82 14.65
C VAL A 201 9.96 -8.80 13.80
N PHE A 202 9.68 -10.09 13.88
CA PHE A 202 10.12 -11.08 12.89
C PHE A 202 8.95 -11.45 11.98
N HIS A 203 9.21 -11.65 10.69
CA HIS A 203 8.29 -12.42 9.85
C HIS A 203 9.02 -13.29 8.83
N ASN A 204 8.41 -14.42 8.48
CA ASN A 204 8.91 -15.29 7.41
C ASN A 204 8.77 -14.62 6.02
N ALA A 205 9.49 -15.14 5.02
CA ALA A 205 9.44 -14.62 3.66
C ALA A 205 8.03 -14.66 3.03
N ALA A 206 7.21 -15.64 3.43
CA ALA A 206 5.84 -15.83 2.94
C ALA A 206 4.77 -14.97 3.64
N LYS A 207 5.15 -14.14 4.63
CA LYS A 207 4.25 -13.34 5.48
C LYS A 207 3.11 -14.15 6.14
N SER A 208 3.37 -15.43 6.41
CA SER A 208 2.42 -16.40 6.99
C SER A 208 2.78 -16.85 8.41
N PHE A 209 3.95 -16.43 8.91
CA PHE A 209 4.40 -16.56 10.31
C PHE A 209 5.09 -15.26 10.74
N LEU A 210 4.68 -14.74 11.90
CA LEU A 210 5.00 -13.41 12.44
C LEU A 210 5.26 -13.54 13.94
N VAL A 211 6.26 -12.84 14.49
CA VAL A 211 6.54 -12.81 15.94
C VAL A 211 6.81 -11.38 16.39
N TRP A 212 6.11 -10.94 17.43
CA TRP A 212 6.44 -9.71 18.16
C TRP A 212 7.26 -10.05 19.40
N VAL A 213 8.30 -9.24 19.66
CA VAL A 213 9.24 -9.41 20.77
C VAL A 213 9.09 -8.27 21.77
N ASN A 214 8.86 -8.61 23.05
CA ASN A 214 8.71 -7.69 24.19
C ASN A 214 7.64 -6.61 24.01
N GLU A 215 6.46 -7.02 23.52
CA GLU A 215 5.27 -6.19 23.34
C GLU A 215 4.42 -6.20 24.62
N GLU A 216 3.34 -6.98 24.69
CA GLU A 216 2.63 -7.29 25.94
C GLU A 216 3.35 -8.41 26.71
N ASP A 217 3.91 -9.39 25.99
CA ASP A 217 4.61 -10.59 26.48
C ASP A 217 6.00 -10.71 25.80
N HIS A 218 6.88 -11.64 26.23
CA HIS A 218 8.22 -11.78 25.61
C HIS A 218 8.13 -12.19 24.14
N VAL A 219 7.29 -13.19 23.84
CA VAL A 219 7.11 -13.75 22.51
C VAL A 219 5.62 -13.83 22.21
N ARG A 220 5.17 -13.10 21.19
CA ARG A 220 3.81 -13.19 20.66
C ARG A 220 3.89 -13.68 19.22
N ALA A 221 3.83 -15.00 19.07
CA ALA A 221 3.90 -15.68 17.78
C ALA A 221 2.52 -15.78 17.13
N VAL A 222 2.47 -15.62 15.81
CA VAL A 222 1.24 -15.57 15.01
C VAL A 222 1.46 -16.34 13.71
N SER A 223 0.60 -17.31 13.44
CA SER A 223 0.52 -17.99 12.15
C SER A 223 -0.79 -17.59 11.47
N THR A 224 -0.73 -17.31 10.17
CA THR A 224 -1.88 -16.81 9.40
C THR A 224 -1.87 -17.31 7.96
N GLU A 225 -3.04 -17.51 7.36
CA GLU A 225 -3.20 -18.02 5.99
C GLU A 225 -4.58 -17.69 5.41
N LEU A 226 -4.68 -17.57 4.08
CA LEU A 226 -5.96 -17.42 3.38
C LEU A 226 -6.66 -18.78 3.25
N GLY A 227 -7.99 -18.78 3.21
CA GLY A 227 -8.77 -20.02 3.08
C GLY A 227 -8.90 -20.81 4.40
N GLY A 228 -9.27 -22.09 4.29
CA GLY A 228 -9.81 -22.90 5.39
C GLY A 228 -8.84 -23.86 6.10
N ASP A 229 -7.57 -23.97 5.71
CA ASP A 229 -6.68 -25.01 6.25
C ASP A 229 -6.09 -24.64 7.64
N ILE A 230 -6.89 -24.82 8.70
CA ILE A 230 -6.44 -24.56 10.07
C ILE A 230 -5.27 -25.45 10.51
N LYS A 231 -5.10 -26.63 9.89
CA LYS A 231 -4.00 -27.55 10.20
C LYS A 231 -2.66 -27.06 9.65
N SER A 232 -2.64 -26.53 8.42
CA SER A 232 -1.46 -25.81 7.89
C SER A 232 -1.02 -24.69 8.84
N VAL A 233 -1.98 -23.83 9.23
CA VAL A 233 -1.72 -22.69 10.13
C VAL A 233 -1.20 -23.15 11.49
N PHE A 234 -1.82 -24.16 12.10
CA PHE A 234 -1.43 -24.68 13.41
C PHE A 234 -0.08 -25.40 13.36
N SER A 235 0.19 -26.24 12.35
CA SER A 235 1.48 -26.92 12.17
C SER A 235 2.63 -25.92 12.07
N ARG A 236 2.45 -24.86 11.27
CA ARG A 236 3.47 -23.79 11.12
C ARG A 236 3.68 -23.02 12.42
N LEU A 237 2.62 -22.81 13.22
CA LEU A 237 2.74 -22.19 14.53
C LEU A 237 3.57 -23.06 15.50
N ILE A 238 3.28 -24.36 15.58
CA ILE A 238 4.01 -25.31 16.44
C ILE A 238 5.47 -25.36 16.04
N ASN A 239 5.76 -25.57 14.75
CA ASN A 239 7.13 -25.65 14.24
C ASN A 239 7.92 -24.36 14.57
N GLY A 240 7.30 -23.19 14.39
CA GLY A 240 7.92 -21.91 14.70
C GLY A 240 8.12 -21.64 16.20
N VAL A 241 7.19 -22.08 17.05
CA VAL A 241 7.28 -21.91 18.52
C VAL A 241 8.30 -22.89 19.11
N ASN A 242 8.31 -24.15 18.66
CA ASN A 242 9.30 -25.16 19.09
C ASN A 242 10.72 -24.75 18.68
N ALA A 243 10.92 -24.27 17.44
CA ALA A 243 12.23 -23.78 16.98
C ALA A 243 12.74 -22.56 17.78
N ILE A 244 11.83 -21.74 18.34
CA ILE A 244 12.20 -20.69 19.29
C ILE A 244 12.61 -21.30 20.63
N GLU A 245 11.78 -22.20 21.21
CA GLU A 245 12.06 -22.83 22.50
C GLU A 245 13.38 -23.63 22.51
N GLU A 246 13.59 -24.48 21.50
CA GLU A 246 14.84 -25.23 21.31
C GLU A 246 16.07 -24.30 21.22
N SER A 247 15.93 -23.12 20.62
CA SER A 247 17.01 -22.14 20.56
C SER A 247 17.23 -21.40 21.87
N ILE A 248 16.19 -21.06 22.64
CA ILE A 248 16.38 -20.42 23.95
C ILE A 248 17.06 -21.39 24.92
N ILE A 249 16.64 -22.67 24.91
CA ILE A 249 17.24 -23.74 25.70
C ILE A 249 18.72 -23.88 25.32
N ALA A 250 19.04 -24.00 24.03
CA ALA A 250 20.43 -24.16 23.56
C ALA A 250 21.35 -22.96 23.88
N ASP A 251 20.79 -21.76 24.10
CA ASP A 251 21.55 -20.52 24.32
C ASP A 251 21.59 -20.06 25.78
N SER A 252 20.77 -20.63 26.66
CA SER A 252 20.61 -20.15 28.04
C SER A 252 20.10 -21.17 29.07
N ASP A 253 19.97 -22.45 28.69
CA ASP A 253 19.37 -23.55 29.48
C ASP A 253 17.90 -23.31 29.93
N LYS A 254 17.22 -22.31 29.36
CA LYS A 254 15.85 -21.89 29.72
C LYS A 254 14.82 -22.30 28.67
N GLY A 255 13.77 -23.01 29.10
CA GLY A 255 12.54 -23.15 28.31
C GLY A 255 11.57 -21.98 28.50
N PHE A 256 10.38 -22.08 27.91
CA PHE A 256 9.26 -21.21 28.23
C PHE A 256 8.70 -21.48 29.64
N CYS A 257 8.13 -20.46 30.25
CA CYS A 257 7.55 -20.54 31.59
C CYS A 257 6.14 -21.16 31.50
N CYS A 258 5.99 -22.38 32.03
CA CYS A 258 4.73 -23.12 32.06
C CYS A 258 4.49 -23.74 33.44
N ASP A 259 3.31 -23.49 34.00
CA ASP A 259 2.91 -23.89 35.35
C ASP A 259 1.80 -24.96 35.30
N PRO A 260 1.80 -25.97 36.18
CA PRO A 260 0.77 -27.03 36.17
C PRO A 260 -0.67 -26.55 36.40
N LYS A 261 -0.87 -25.42 37.07
CA LYS A 261 -2.18 -24.81 37.36
C LYS A 261 -2.53 -23.74 36.33
N TYR A 262 -1.58 -22.85 36.02
CA TYR A 262 -1.83 -21.67 35.18
C TYR A 262 -1.46 -21.85 33.69
N GLY A 263 -0.79 -22.94 33.30
CA GLY A 263 -0.23 -23.12 31.96
C GLY A 263 0.90 -22.15 31.64
N TYR A 264 1.07 -21.79 30.36
CA TYR A 264 2.07 -20.83 29.92
C TYR A 264 1.80 -19.45 30.52
N ILE A 265 2.78 -18.96 31.29
CA ILE A 265 2.70 -17.72 32.08
C ILE A 265 2.86 -16.50 31.17
N GLN A 266 2.07 -15.46 31.41
CA GLN A 266 1.98 -14.25 30.58
C GLN A 266 1.87 -13.00 31.47
N SER A 267 1.99 -11.81 30.87
CA SER A 267 1.80 -10.54 31.59
C SER A 267 0.36 -10.29 32.04
N CYS A 268 -0.61 -10.74 31.25
CA CYS A 268 -2.04 -10.52 31.49
C CYS A 268 -2.72 -11.86 31.83
N PRO A 269 -3.46 -11.98 32.95
CA PRO A 269 -4.09 -13.24 33.37
C PRO A 269 -5.14 -13.77 32.38
N THR A 270 -5.61 -12.94 31.45
CA THR A 270 -6.55 -13.35 30.37
C THR A 270 -5.88 -14.17 29.27
N ASN A 271 -4.54 -14.14 29.17
CA ASN A 271 -3.75 -14.92 28.20
C ASN A 271 -3.17 -16.22 28.81
N LEU A 272 -3.57 -16.65 30.02
CA LEU A 272 -3.04 -17.86 30.65
C LEU A 272 -3.47 -19.17 29.94
N GLY A 273 -2.94 -20.30 30.42
CA GLY A 273 -3.19 -21.62 29.86
C GLY A 273 -2.35 -21.88 28.63
N THR A 274 -3.00 -22.16 27.51
CA THR A 274 -2.34 -22.32 26.20
C THR A 274 -1.69 -21.04 25.68
N GLY A 275 -2.07 -19.87 26.20
CA GLY A 275 -1.77 -18.58 25.58
C GLY A 275 -2.35 -18.40 24.19
N MET A 276 -3.19 -19.33 23.71
CA MET A 276 -3.62 -19.40 22.33
C MET A 276 -4.94 -18.66 22.10
N ILE A 277 -5.02 -17.90 21.01
CA ILE A 277 -6.30 -17.52 20.42
C ILE A 277 -6.31 -17.91 18.93
N VAL A 278 -7.26 -18.76 18.59
CA VAL A 278 -7.61 -19.17 17.23
C VAL A 278 -8.71 -18.25 16.72
N SER A 279 -8.56 -17.72 15.51
CA SER A 279 -9.63 -16.93 14.87
C SER A 279 -9.78 -17.23 13.38
N VAL A 280 -11.04 -17.27 12.94
CA VAL A 280 -11.46 -17.66 11.59
C VAL A 280 -12.40 -16.58 11.05
N HIS A 281 -12.09 -16.00 9.90
CA HIS A 281 -12.96 -15.06 9.20
C HIS A 281 -13.79 -15.82 8.15
N VAL A 282 -15.11 -15.91 8.36
CA VAL A 282 -16.01 -16.75 7.54
C VAL A 282 -17.28 -15.99 7.15
N ASP A 283 -17.74 -16.18 5.91
CA ASP A 283 -19.01 -15.63 5.44
C ASP A 283 -20.19 -16.53 5.84
N LEU A 284 -21.12 -16.00 6.63
CA LEU A 284 -22.31 -16.72 7.11
C LEU A 284 -23.60 -15.94 6.73
N PRO A 285 -23.99 -15.94 5.44
CA PRO A 285 -25.11 -15.17 4.91
C PRO A 285 -26.49 -15.61 5.42
N GLY A 286 -26.65 -16.87 5.82
CA GLY A 286 -27.85 -17.38 6.49
C GLY A 286 -27.96 -16.87 7.93
N TRP A 287 -26.89 -16.97 8.73
CA TRP A 287 -26.83 -16.38 10.07
C TRP A 287 -26.98 -14.85 10.06
N SER A 288 -26.54 -14.19 9.00
CA SER A 288 -26.81 -12.76 8.77
C SER A 288 -28.28 -12.37 8.70
N LYS A 289 -29.20 -13.32 8.47
CA LYS A 289 -30.65 -13.12 8.52
C LYS A 289 -31.26 -13.38 9.91
N GLU A 290 -30.73 -14.34 10.68
CA GLU A 290 -31.15 -14.57 12.08
C GLU A 290 -30.59 -13.50 13.05
N GLY A 291 -29.43 -12.92 12.71
CA GLY A 291 -28.82 -11.81 13.45
C GLY A 291 -27.80 -12.22 14.52
N ILE A 292 -27.02 -11.23 14.96
CA ILE A 292 -25.84 -11.45 15.82
C ILE A 292 -26.16 -12.07 17.19
N VAL A 293 -27.36 -11.85 17.74
CA VAL A 293 -27.76 -12.43 19.03
C VAL A 293 -27.94 -13.94 18.92
N ALA A 294 -28.66 -14.41 17.90
CA ALA A 294 -28.84 -15.84 17.63
C ALA A 294 -27.50 -16.53 17.37
N LEU A 295 -26.63 -15.91 16.57
CA LEU A 295 -25.27 -16.42 16.33
C LEU A 295 -24.43 -16.46 17.61
N LYS A 296 -24.46 -15.41 18.46
CA LYS A 296 -23.74 -15.41 19.75
C LYS A 296 -24.19 -16.56 20.66
N THR A 297 -25.50 -16.79 20.77
CA THR A 297 -26.04 -17.92 21.53
C THR A 297 -25.57 -19.25 20.95
N ARG A 298 -25.60 -19.43 19.62
CA ARG A 298 -25.17 -20.68 18.98
C ARG A 298 -23.67 -20.93 19.12
N CYS A 299 -22.83 -19.93 18.88
CA CYS A 299 -21.38 -20.04 19.07
C CYS A 299 -21.03 -20.40 20.51
N THR A 300 -21.71 -19.82 21.50
CA THR A 300 -21.47 -20.12 22.93
C THR A 300 -21.72 -21.59 23.26
N GLN A 301 -22.71 -22.24 22.62
CA GLN A 301 -22.97 -23.69 22.74
C GLN A 301 -21.89 -24.56 22.05
N LEU A 302 -21.09 -23.96 21.17
CA LEU A 302 -20.00 -24.58 20.41
C LEU A 302 -18.60 -24.19 20.97
N LEU A 303 -18.55 -23.56 22.15
CA LEU A 303 -17.33 -23.08 22.84
C LEU A 303 -16.48 -22.07 22.03
N ILE A 304 -17.11 -21.40 21.06
CA ILE A 304 -16.55 -20.33 20.22
C ILE A 304 -17.37 -19.03 20.39
N GLU A 305 -16.88 -17.92 19.86
CA GLU A 305 -17.61 -16.63 19.93
C GLU A 305 -17.39 -15.73 18.69
N PRO A 306 -18.42 -14.98 18.24
CA PRO A 306 -18.25 -13.96 17.21
C PRO A 306 -17.83 -12.62 17.85
N ILE A 307 -16.65 -12.12 17.46
CA ILE A 307 -16.01 -10.94 18.04
C ILE A 307 -15.87 -9.79 17.02
N GLY A 308 -15.91 -8.55 17.51
CA GLY A 308 -15.84 -7.35 16.67
C GLY A 308 -17.14 -7.02 15.91
N ILE A 309 -17.02 -6.15 14.91
CA ILE A 309 -18.14 -5.68 14.07
C ILE A 309 -18.21 -6.51 12.78
N ARG A 310 -19.41 -6.99 12.43
CA ARG A 310 -19.67 -7.74 11.19
C ARG A 310 -19.49 -6.86 9.95
N THR A 311 -18.66 -7.29 9.00
CA THR A 311 -18.51 -6.63 7.69
C THR A 311 -19.35 -7.35 6.65
N GLY A 312 -20.53 -6.81 6.29
CA GLY A 312 -21.44 -7.46 5.36
C GLY A 312 -21.98 -8.79 5.91
N ASN A 313 -21.48 -9.91 5.38
CA ASN A 313 -21.77 -11.27 5.85
C ASN A 313 -20.56 -11.95 6.53
N THR A 314 -19.41 -11.30 6.58
CA THR A 314 -18.19 -11.84 7.20
C THR A 314 -18.25 -11.69 8.71
N TYR A 315 -18.05 -12.79 9.42
CA TYR A 315 -17.88 -12.83 10.87
C TYR A 315 -16.47 -13.27 11.24
N LYS A 316 -15.88 -12.62 12.24
CA LYS A 316 -14.69 -13.12 12.94
C LYS A 316 -15.14 -14.01 14.09
N ILE A 317 -14.98 -15.32 13.91
CA ILE A 317 -15.21 -16.32 14.96
C ILE A 317 -13.88 -16.54 15.70
N SER A 318 -13.92 -16.65 17.02
CA SER A 318 -12.76 -16.82 17.90
C SER A 318 -12.94 -18.00 18.85
N SER A 319 -11.85 -18.63 19.26
CA SER A 319 -11.82 -19.49 20.45
C SER A 319 -12.16 -18.66 21.68
N LYS A 320 -13.07 -19.15 22.52
CA LYS A 320 -13.52 -18.47 23.73
C LYS A 320 -12.62 -18.74 24.95
N HIS A 321 -12.04 -19.93 25.03
CA HIS A 321 -11.25 -20.39 26.17
C HIS A 321 -9.77 -20.57 25.79
N CYS A 322 -8.87 -20.36 26.75
CA CYS A 322 -7.41 -20.55 26.60
C CYS A 322 -6.80 -21.28 27.80
N LEU A 323 -7.32 -21.06 29.01
CA LEU A 323 -7.07 -21.88 30.21
C LEU A 323 -8.13 -22.98 30.36
N GLY A 324 -7.77 -24.09 30.99
CA GLY A 324 -8.64 -25.27 31.17
C GLY A 324 -8.85 -26.19 29.96
N TYR A 325 -8.35 -25.83 28.77
CA TYR A 325 -8.43 -26.64 27.54
C TYR A 325 -7.06 -26.65 26.84
N SER A 326 -6.65 -27.77 26.25
CA SER A 326 -5.39 -27.89 25.50
C SER A 326 -5.45 -27.28 24.10
N GLU A 327 -4.30 -27.04 23.46
CA GLU A 327 -4.26 -26.46 22.12
C GLU A 327 -4.97 -27.33 21.06
N VAL A 328 -4.77 -28.65 21.10
CA VAL A 328 -5.50 -29.63 20.28
C VAL A 328 -7.03 -29.51 20.45
N GLU A 329 -7.53 -29.35 21.67
CA GLU A 329 -8.97 -29.22 21.94
C GLU A 329 -9.54 -27.90 21.42
N ILE A 330 -8.80 -26.79 21.57
CA ILE A 330 -9.21 -25.47 21.04
C ILE A 330 -9.27 -25.49 19.51
N ILE A 331 -8.32 -26.13 18.83
CA ILE A 331 -8.33 -26.27 17.36
C ILE A 331 -9.46 -27.20 16.91
N GLN A 332 -9.68 -28.33 17.60
CA GLN A 332 -10.77 -29.25 17.29
C GLN A 332 -12.15 -28.59 17.47
N GLY A 333 -12.34 -27.85 18.57
CA GLY A 333 -13.57 -27.08 18.82
C GLY A 333 -13.83 -26.01 17.76
N MET A 334 -12.78 -25.35 17.25
CA MET A 334 -12.92 -24.42 16.12
C MET A 334 -13.31 -25.14 14.82
N ILE A 335 -12.69 -26.28 14.50
CA ILE A 335 -13.04 -27.10 13.32
C ILE A 335 -14.52 -27.49 13.36
N ASP A 336 -14.95 -28.11 14.46
CA ASP A 336 -16.30 -28.66 14.59
C ASP A 336 -17.34 -27.54 14.72
N GLY A 337 -17.01 -26.45 15.41
CA GLY A 337 -17.86 -25.25 15.52
C GLY A 337 -18.09 -24.56 14.17
N ILE A 338 -17.05 -24.30 13.37
CA ILE A 338 -17.19 -23.69 12.04
C ILE A 338 -17.95 -24.63 11.08
N ASN A 339 -17.65 -25.92 11.11
CA ASN A 339 -18.34 -26.92 10.28
C ASN A 339 -19.83 -27.03 10.64
N ALA A 340 -20.20 -26.97 11.92
CA ALA A 340 -21.58 -26.92 12.37
C ALA A 340 -22.28 -25.62 11.94
N LEU A 341 -21.67 -24.47 12.18
CA LEU A 341 -22.23 -23.16 11.80
C LEU A 341 -22.50 -23.06 10.30
N TYR A 342 -21.61 -23.55 9.44
CA TYR A 342 -21.81 -23.54 7.98
C TYR A 342 -22.90 -24.51 7.51
N LYS A 343 -22.98 -25.71 8.11
CA LYS A 343 -24.08 -26.66 7.85
C LYS A 343 -25.44 -26.08 8.22
N GLU A 344 -25.50 -25.34 9.33
CA GLU A 344 -26.69 -24.61 9.78
C GLU A 344 -26.94 -23.38 8.89
N ASP A 345 -25.90 -22.67 8.43
CA ASP A 345 -26.02 -21.54 7.51
C ASP A 345 -26.67 -21.94 6.17
N ILE A 346 -26.32 -23.10 5.60
CA ILE A 346 -26.98 -23.64 4.41
C ILE A 346 -28.49 -23.87 4.63
N GLN A 347 -28.89 -24.30 5.84
CA GLN A 347 -30.31 -24.47 6.17
C GLN A 347 -31.00 -23.11 6.29
N LEU A 348 -30.34 -22.12 6.91
CA LEU A 348 -30.83 -20.74 7.00
C LEU A 348 -30.90 -20.06 5.62
N GLN A 349 -29.93 -20.25 4.73
CA GLN A 349 -29.99 -19.75 3.36
C GLN A 349 -31.22 -20.30 2.61
N LYS A 350 -31.58 -21.57 2.83
CA LYS A 350 -32.77 -22.19 2.25
C LYS A 350 -34.06 -21.66 2.88
N LYS A 351 -34.11 -21.53 4.22
CA LYS A 351 -35.20 -20.91 4.99
C LYS A 351 -35.52 -19.48 4.50
N HIS A 352 -34.50 -18.73 4.09
CA HIS A 352 -34.60 -17.34 3.63
C HIS A 352 -34.59 -17.17 2.10
N GLU A 353 -34.74 -18.25 1.33
CA GLU A 353 -34.77 -18.25 -0.15
C GLU A 353 -33.54 -17.61 -0.85
N ILE A 354 -32.42 -17.55 -0.15
CA ILE A 354 -31.13 -17.02 -0.65
C ILE A 354 -30.12 -18.12 -1.01
N PHE A 355 -30.48 -19.41 -0.97
CA PHE A 355 -29.59 -20.51 -1.36
C PHE A 355 -29.60 -20.77 -2.87
N PRO A 356 -28.44 -20.97 -3.54
CA PRO A 356 -27.09 -20.72 -3.05
C PRO A 356 -26.79 -19.21 -2.99
N TYR A 357 -26.18 -18.75 -1.90
CA TYR A 357 -25.92 -17.32 -1.71
C TYR A 357 -24.94 -16.77 -2.77
N PHE A 358 -25.41 -15.81 -3.56
CA PHE A 358 -24.59 -15.11 -4.56
C PHE A 358 -23.55 -14.21 -3.87
N PRO A 359 -22.24 -14.50 -3.99
CA PRO A 359 -21.21 -13.78 -3.26
C PRO A 359 -20.95 -12.40 -3.87
N MET A 360 -20.50 -11.46 -3.04
CA MET A 360 -20.08 -10.14 -3.51
C MET A 360 -18.78 -10.24 -4.33
N ILE A 361 -18.91 -10.16 -5.65
CA ILE A 361 -17.75 -10.01 -6.55
C ILE A 361 -17.09 -8.66 -6.25
N LYS A 362 -15.80 -8.69 -5.87
CA LYS A 362 -15.01 -7.50 -5.48
C LYS A 362 -14.31 -6.86 -6.68
N SER A 363 -13.75 -7.68 -7.59
CA SER A 363 -13.13 -7.20 -8.84
C SER A 363 -14.19 -6.75 -9.84
N LYS A 364 -14.62 -5.49 -9.76
CA LYS A 364 -15.76 -4.95 -10.54
C LYS A 364 -15.53 -4.94 -12.05
N ASP A 365 -14.29 -4.79 -12.48
CA ASP A 365 -13.89 -4.72 -13.89
C ASP A 365 -13.50 -6.10 -14.48
N SER A 366 -13.70 -7.18 -13.71
CA SER A 366 -13.37 -8.54 -14.14
C SER A 366 -14.38 -9.13 -15.12
N LEU A 367 -13.92 -10.07 -15.97
CA LEU A 367 -14.82 -10.87 -16.79
C LEU A 367 -15.81 -11.70 -15.95
N VAL A 368 -15.46 -12.07 -14.72
CA VAL A 368 -16.40 -12.64 -13.74
C VAL A 368 -17.51 -11.65 -13.35
N ALA A 369 -17.19 -10.40 -13.03
CA ALA A 369 -18.21 -9.38 -12.71
C ALA A 369 -19.14 -9.09 -13.90
N LYS A 370 -18.65 -9.23 -15.13
CA LYS A 370 -19.42 -9.06 -16.36
C LYS A 370 -20.36 -10.24 -16.64
N HIS A 371 -19.89 -11.47 -16.49
CA HIS A 371 -20.59 -12.68 -16.96
C HIS A 371 -21.26 -13.51 -15.84
N VAL A 372 -20.89 -13.31 -14.57
CA VAL A 372 -21.47 -14.04 -13.42
C VAL A 372 -22.46 -13.14 -12.67
N ASN A 373 -23.75 -13.41 -12.88
CA ASN A 373 -24.85 -12.72 -12.19
C ASN A 373 -25.67 -13.68 -11.32
N GLU A 374 -26.49 -13.12 -10.43
CA GLU A 374 -27.32 -13.87 -9.48
C GLU A 374 -28.24 -14.91 -10.16
N THR A 375 -28.78 -14.61 -11.35
CA THR A 375 -29.68 -15.52 -12.09
C THR A 375 -28.97 -16.76 -12.60
N ILE A 376 -27.70 -16.64 -13.03
CA ILE A 376 -26.88 -17.79 -13.43
C ILE A 376 -26.34 -18.50 -12.18
N PHE A 377 -25.93 -17.75 -11.14
CA PHE A 377 -25.43 -18.34 -9.90
C PHE A 377 -26.50 -19.13 -9.13
N LYS A 378 -27.77 -18.70 -9.14
CA LYS A 378 -28.89 -19.49 -8.57
C LYS A 378 -29.13 -20.81 -9.30
N LYS A 379 -28.74 -20.93 -10.58
CA LYS A 379 -28.84 -22.18 -11.36
C LYS A 379 -27.64 -23.10 -11.15
N LEU A 380 -26.42 -22.55 -11.06
CA LEU A 380 -25.16 -23.31 -11.12
C LEU A 380 -24.36 -23.32 -9.81
N GLY A 381 -24.61 -22.41 -8.88
CA GLY A 381 -23.81 -22.21 -7.65
C GLY A 381 -23.88 -23.37 -6.66
N ALA A 382 -24.94 -24.19 -6.72
CA ALA A 382 -25.10 -25.40 -5.92
C ALA A 382 -24.66 -26.69 -6.66
N HIS A 383 -24.26 -26.59 -7.93
CA HIS A 383 -23.77 -27.74 -8.71
C HIS A 383 -22.34 -28.12 -8.29
N LYS A 384 -22.03 -29.41 -8.38
CA LYS A 384 -20.72 -30.00 -8.10
C LYS A 384 -20.27 -30.83 -9.29
N THR A 385 -19.06 -30.58 -9.77
CA THR A 385 -18.45 -31.35 -10.86
C THR A 385 -18.23 -32.82 -10.48
N ALA A 386 -18.27 -33.73 -11.46
CA ALA A 386 -18.18 -35.16 -11.19
C ALA A 386 -16.77 -35.61 -10.76
N THR A 387 -15.72 -35.01 -11.33
CA THR A 387 -14.32 -35.44 -11.14
C THR A 387 -13.75 -35.04 -9.78
N THR A 388 -14.07 -33.86 -9.25
CA THR A 388 -13.53 -33.38 -7.95
C THR A 388 -14.58 -32.78 -6.99
N GLY A 389 -15.85 -32.65 -7.38
CA GLY A 389 -16.86 -31.98 -6.57
C GLY A 389 -16.64 -30.47 -6.46
N PHE A 390 -15.96 -29.87 -7.43
CA PHE A 390 -15.68 -28.43 -7.51
C PHE A 390 -16.98 -27.65 -7.74
N THR A 391 -17.03 -26.41 -7.23
CA THR A 391 -18.22 -25.55 -7.29
C THR A 391 -17.90 -24.25 -8.01
N LEU A 392 -18.92 -23.62 -8.59
CA LEU A 392 -18.79 -22.29 -9.18
C LEU A 392 -18.26 -21.25 -8.17
N GLN A 393 -18.58 -21.40 -6.87
CA GLN A 393 -18.06 -20.53 -5.81
C GLN A 393 -16.54 -20.64 -5.64
N LYS A 394 -15.96 -21.84 -5.75
CA LYS A 394 -14.51 -22.04 -5.76
C LYS A 394 -13.89 -21.50 -7.05
N ALA A 395 -14.54 -21.73 -8.19
CA ALA A 395 -14.07 -21.22 -9.47
C ALA A 395 -13.89 -19.69 -9.47
N ILE A 396 -14.83 -18.93 -8.91
CA ILE A 396 -14.78 -17.45 -8.87
C ILE A 396 -14.08 -16.86 -7.63
N ALA A 397 -13.43 -17.68 -6.80
CA ALA A 397 -12.93 -17.27 -5.48
C ALA A 397 -11.96 -16.07 -5.53
N CYS A 398 -11.14 -15.97 -6.58
CA CYS A 398 -10.21 -14.86 -6.74
C CYS A 398 -10.94 -13.53 -7.04
N ALA A 399 -12.01 -13.54 -7.84
CA ALA A 399 -12.83 -12.35 -8.13
C ALA A 399 -13.67 -11.89 -6.93
N THR A 400 -14.02 -12.78 -6.00
CA THR A 400 -14.71 -12.46 -4.74
C THR A 400 -13.75 -12.09 -3.61
N THR A 401 -12.47 -12.46 -3.70
CA THR A 401 -11.45 -12.16 -2.68
C THR A 401 -10.69 -10.87 -2.97
N PHE A 402 -10.28 -10.63 -4.22
CA PHE A 402 -9.46 -9.50 -4.66
C PHE A 402 -10.25 -8.48 -5.48
N TYR A 403 -9.70 -7.27 -5.67
CA TYR A 403 -10.34 -6.16 -6.39
C TYR A 403 -9.78 -5.91 -7.80
N ASN A 404 -8.69 -6.57 -8.19
CA ASN A 404 -7.85 -6.26 -9.35
C ASN A 404 -7.80 -7.37 -10.42
N GLN A 405 -8.73 -8.34 -10.39
CA GLN A 405 -8.70 -9.49 -11.29
C GLN A 405 -9.15 -9.12 -12.72
N GLN A 406 -8.42 -9.56 -13.75
CA GLN A 406 -8.87 -9.43 -15.15
C GLN A 406 -9.90 -10.51 -15.50
N CYS A 407 -9.57 -11.79 -15.32
CA CYS A 407 -10.52 -12.89 -15.45
C CYS A 407 -11.15 -13.20 -14.08
N GLY A 408 -10.33 -13.66 -13.13
CA GLY A 408 -10.77 -13.98 -11.76
C GLY A 408 -11.52 -15.31 -11.59
N ILE A 409 -11.45 -16.20 -12.59
CA ILE A 409 -12.04 -17.54 -12.57
C ILE A 409 -11.00 -18.62 -12.93
N TYR A 410 -11.05 -19.76 -12.23
CA TYR A 410 -10.22 -20.95 -12.45
C TYR A 410 -11.08 -22.22 -12.49
N ALA A 411 -10.63 -23.24 -13.23
CA ALA A 411 -11.28 -24.55 -13.33
C ALA A 411 -10.66 -25.57 -12.36
N GLY A 412 -11.48 -26.36 -11.67
CA GLY A 412 -11.01 -27.39 -10.73
C GLY A 412 -10.77 -28.76 -11.38
N ASP A 413 -11.35 -28.97 -12.54
CA ASP A 413 -11.29 -30.19 -13.34
C ASP A 413 -11.79 -29.90 -14.77
N TRP A 414 -11.67 -30.88 -15.66
CA TRP A 414 -12.22 -30.78 -17.03
C TRP A 414 -13.74 -30.54 -17.02
N ASP A 415 -14.48 -31.22 -16.13
CA ASP A 415 -15.93 -31.05 -15.95
C ASP A 415 -16.34 -29.58 -15.73
N SER A 416 -15.53 -28.79 -15.02
CA SER A 416 -15.77 -27.37 -14.76
C SER A 416 -16.06 -26.55 -16.04
N TYR A 417 -15.38 -26.86 -17.16
CA TYR A 417 -15.59 -26.16 -18.44
C TYR A 417 -16.93 -26.52 -19.11
N ARG A 418 -17.43 -27.75 -18.88
CA ARG A 418 -18.72 -28.22 -19.41
C ARG A 418 -19.88 -27.80 -18.51
N ASP A 419 -19.77 -28.09 -17.21
CA ASP A 419 -20.85 -27.92 -16.24
C ASP A 419 -21.11 -26.44 -15.91
N PHE A 420 -20.07 -25.60 -15.98
CA PHE A 420 -20.17 -24.15 -15.85
C PHE A 420 -19.98 -23.42 -17.20
N ALA A 421 -20.21 -24.10 -18.33
CA ALA A 421 -20.01 -23.55 -19.68
C ALA A 421 -20.71 -22.20 -19.92
N ALA A 422 -21.90 -21.99 -19.34
CA ALA A 422 -22.65 -20.72 -19.43
C ALA A 422 -21.90 -19.50 -18.84
N ILE A 423 -20.81 -19.72 -18.10
CA ILE A 423 -19.91 -18.70 -17.56
C ILE A 423 -18.53 -18.78 -18.24
N PHE A 424 -17.96 -19.97 -18.38
CA PHE A 424 -16.63 -20.12 -19.00
C PHE A 424 -16.63 -19.73 -20.48
N ASP A 425 -17.64 -20.12 -21.27
CA ASP A 425 -17.68 -19.81 -22.71
C ASP A 425 -17.61 -18.31 -23.02
N PRO A 426 -18.47 -17.42 -22.47
CA PRO A 426 -18.38 -15.99 -22.77
C PRO A 426 -17.10 -15.34 -22.24
N ILE A 427 -16.55 -15.82 -21.13
CA ILE A 427 -15.24 -15.37 -20.59
C ILE A 427 -14.10 -15.75 -21.55
N ILE A 428 -14.08 -16.99 -22.04
CA ILE A 428 -13.07 -17.52 -22.97
C ILE A 428 -13.17 -16.81 -24.33
N GLN A 429 -14.39 -16.62 -24.85
CA GLN A 429 -14.65 -15.91 -26.11
C GLN A 429 -14.15 -14.46 -26.05
N GLU A 430 -14.46 -13.74 -24.97
CA GLU A 430 -14.04 -12.35 -24.79
C GLU A 430 -12.54 -12.20 -24.55
N TYR A 431 -11.92 -13.09 -23.77
CA TYR A 431 -10.48 -13.02 -23.48
C TYR A 431 -9.62 -13.34 -24.71
N HIS A 432 -9.92 -14.44 -25.42
CA HIS A 432 -9.13 -14.88 -26.58
C HIS A 432 -9.54 -14.18 -27.88
N GLY A 433 -10.73 -13.55 -27.93
CA GLY A 433 -11.27 -12.89 -29.11
C GLY A 433 -11.84 -13.87 -30.15
N ILE A 434 -12.42 -14.99 -29.70
CA ILE A 434 -12.95 -16.05 -30.56
C ILE A 434 -14.49 -16.05 -30.61
N VAL A 435 -15.04 -16.52 -31.73
CA VAL A 435 -16.50 -16.63 -31.91
C VAL A 435 -17.09 -17.88 -31.23
N PRO A 436 -18.39 -17.88 -30.85
CA PRO A 436 -19.08 -19.09 -30.41
C PRO A 436 -18.93 -20.24 -31.43
N GLY A 437 -18.61 -21.44 -30.94
CA GLY A 437 -18.44 -22.62 -31.80
C GLY A 437 -17.12 -22.68 -32.57
N ALA A 438 -16.19 -21.74 -32.37
CA ALA A 438 -14.82 -21.88 -32.84
C ALA A 438 -14.17 -23.18 -32.31
N LYS A 439 -13.29 -23.77 -33.13
CA LYS A 439 -12.52 -24.96 -32.80
C LYS A 439 -11.03 -24.63 -32.68
N HIS A 440 -10.29 -25.48 -32.00
CA HIS A 440 -8.84 -25.40 -31.89
C HIS A 440 -8.16 -26.54 -32.65
N THR A 441 -6.96 -26.26 -33.17
CA THR A 441 -6.08 -27.22 -33.83
C THR A 441 -4.69 -27.07 -33.22
N SER A 442 -4.17 -28.14 -32.62
CA SER A 442 -2.76 -28.21 -32.19
C SER A 442 -1.90 -28.71 -33.36
N ASP A 443 -0.69 -28.17 -33.48
CA ASP A 443 0.31 -28.59 -34.46
C ASP A 443 1.72 -28.35 -33.92
N MET A 444 2.35 -29.41 -33.42
CA MET A 444 3.71 -29.39 -32.88
C MET A 444 4.79 -29.67 -33.97
N ASN A 445 4.45 -29.66 -35.26
CA ASN A 445 5.41 -30.02 -36.31
C ASN A 445 6.40 -28.88 -36.62
N PHE A 446 7.50 -28.86 -35.88
CA PHE A 446 8.64 -27.94 -36.03
C PHE A 446 9.23 -27.86 -37.46
N THR A 447 9.00 -28.83 -38.35
CA THR A 447 9.49 -28.74 -39.74
C THR A 447 8.73 -27.70 -40.57
N LYS A 448 7.56 -27.23 -40.10
CA LYS A 448 6.75 -26.19 -40.75
C LYS A 448 7.22 -24.75 -40.43
N ILE A 449 8.10 -24.59 -39.45
CA ILE A 449 8.79 -23.31 -39.17
C ILE A 449 9.76 -23.03 -40.31
N HIS A 450 9.48 -21.95 -41.04
CA HIS A 450 10.15 -21.59 -42.29
C HIS A 450 11.01 -20.33 -42.17
N SER A 451 10.60 -19.35 -41.35
CA SER A 451 11.47 -18.23 -40.99
C SER A 451 12.52 -18.64 -39.95
N LYS A 452 13.59 -17.86 -39.87
CA LYS A 452 14.49 -17.78 -38.72
C LYS A 452 14.51 -16.35 -38.21
N ILE A 453 14.91 -16.14 -36.96
CA ILE A 453 15.27 -14.79 -36.51
C ILE A 453 16.54 -14.36 -37.28
N ASN A 454 16.62 -13.08 -37.66
CA ASN A 454 17.78 -12.47 -38.30
C ASN A 454 19.05 -12.75 -37.45
N PRO A 455 20.12 -13.36 -38.00
CA PRO A 455 21.33 -13.67 -37.23
C PRO A 455 22.03 -12.47 -36.59
N GLN A 456 21.77 -11.25 -37.08
CA GLN A 456 22.30 -9.99 -36.51
C GLN A 456 21.44 -9.42 -35.38
N ALA A 457 20.22 -9.93 -35.18
CA ALA A 457 19.37 -9.49 -34.09
C ALA A 457 19.97 -9.91 -32.74
N PRO A 458 20.14 -8.98 -31.77
CA PRO A 458 20.84 -9.23 -30.50
C PRO A 458 19.95 -10.02 -29.52
N VAL A 459 19.73 -11.31 -29.82
CA VAL A 459 18.92 -12.23 -29.02
C VAL A 459 19.80 -13.01 -28.06
N HIS A 460 19.60 -12.79 -26.76
CA HIS A 460 20.35 -13.44 -25.68
C HIS A 460 19.91 -14.89 -25.45
N SER A 461 18.61 -15.17 -25.58
CA SER A 461 18.03 -16.49 -25.32
C SER A 461 16.64 -16.66 -25.92
N VAL A 462 16.30 -17.89 -26.32
CA VAL A 462 14.93 -18.31 -26.64
C VAL A 462 14.40 -19.23 -25.53
N ARG A 463 13.12 -19.07 -25.15
CA ARG A 463 12.41 -19.96 -24.22
C ARG A 463 11.00 -20.23 -24.72
N ILE A 464 10.61 -21.50 -24.80
CA ILE A 464 9.25 -21.92 -25.15
C ILE A 464 8.73 -22.83 -24.04
N ARG A 465 7.61 -22.46 -23.43
CA ARG A 465 6.89 -23.29 -22.46
C ARG A 465 5.51 -23.67 -22.97
N ALA A 466 5.02 -24.85 -22.59
CA ALA A 466 3.63 -25.24 -22.75
C ALA A 466 3.15 -26.00 -21.50
N GLY A 467 2.00 -25.60 -20.96
CA GLY A 467 1.33 -26.36 -19.90
C GLY A 467 0.64 -27.61 -20.49
N ARG A 468 0.51 -28.67 -19.68
CA ARG A 468 -0.27 -29.87 -19.99
C ARG A 468 -0.95 -30.43 -18.74
N THR A 469 -2.09 -31.06 -18.94
CA THR A 469 -2.90 -31.74 -17.90
C THR A 469 -3.15 -33.17 -18.34
N ILE A 470 -3.05 -34.13 -17.43
CA ILE A 470 -3.31 -35.55 -17.64
C ILE A 470 -4.81 -35.82 -17.49
N ASP A 471 -5.40 -36.58 -18.40
CA ASP A 471 -6.84 -36.91 -18.35
C ASP A 471 -7.22 -37.76 -17.10
N GLY A 472 -8.48 -37.65 -16.68
CA GLY A 472 -9.03 -38.36 -15.53
C GLY A 472 -8.45 -37.95 -14.16
N PHE A 473 -7.84 -36.77 -14.07
CA PHE A 473 -7.38 -36.14 -12.83
C PHE A 473 -7.97 -34.73 -12.66
N GLY A 474 -8.08 -34.25 -11.41
CA GLY A 474 -8.43 -32.85 -11.15
C GLY A 474 -7.32 -31.88 -11.58
N LEU A 475 -7.69 -30.68 -12.01
CA LEU A 475 -6.76 -29.57 -12.21
C LEU A 475 -6.27 -29.06 -10.84
N PRO A 476 -5.06 -28.50 -10.70
CA PRO A 476 -4.53 -28.02 -9.41
C PRO A 476 -5.49 -27.26 -8.46
N PRO A 477 -6.43 -26.42 -8.92
CA PRO A 477 -7.46 -25.83 -8.04
C PRO A 477 -8.37 -26.86 -7.35
N GLY A 478 -8.81 -27.91 -8.06
CA GLY A 478 -9.76 -28.92 -7.58
C GLY A 478 -9.14 -30.25 -7.14
N ILE A 479 -7.90 -30.56 -7.56
CA ILE A 479 -7.22 -31.83 -7.32
C ILE A 479 -7.23 -32.24 -5.83
N THR A 480 -7.42 -33.54 -5.56
CA THR A 480 -7.22 -34.09 -4.20
C THR A 480 -5.73 -34.31 -3.92
N ARG A 481 -5.36 -34.40 -2.64
CA ARG A 481 -3.99 -34.70 -2.21
C ARG A 481 -3.50 -36.03 -2.78
N GLU A 482 -4.39 -37.03 -2.78
CA GLU A 482 -4.15 -38.38 -3.29
C GLU A 482 -3.95 -38.38 -4.81
N GLN A 483 -4.77 -37.61 -5.56
CA GLN A 483 -4.59 -37.40 -7.00
C GLN A 483 -3.27 -36.68 -7.30
N ARG A 484 -2.89 -35.66 -6.51
CA ARG A 484 -1.64 -34.91 -6.71
C ARG A 484 -0.41 -35.80 -6.51
N LEU A 485 -0.41 -36.63 -5.47
CA LEU A 485 0.62 -37.65 -5.24
C LEU A 485 0.63 -38.73 -6.35
N ALA A 486 -0.53 -39.12 -6.89
CA ALA A 486 -0.60 -40.05 -8.01
C ALA A 486 -0.01 -39.46 -9.30
N VAL A 487 -0.26 -38.17 -9.59
CA VAL A 487 0.40 -37.45 -10.70
C VAL A 487 1.91 -37.40 -10.47
N GLU A 488 2.38 -37.00 -9.29
CA GLU A 488 3.81 -36.92 -8.98
C GLU A 488 4.51 -38.28 -9.17
N ASN A 489 3.90 -39.37 -8.69
CA ASN A 489 4.47 -40.71 -8.77
C ASN A 489 4.39 -41.33 -10.18
N LEU A 490 3.38 -40.99 -10.98
CA LEU A 490 3.34 -41.32 -12.41
C LEU A 490 4.49 -40.63 -13.15
N MET A 491 4.67 -39.32 -12.91
CA MET A 491 5.73 -38.56 -13.57
C MET A 491 7.14 -39.01 -13.18
N LYS A 492 7.38 -39.40 -11.92
CA LYS A 492 8.65 -40.00 -11.48
C LYS A 492 9.04 -41.24 -12.30
N LYS A 493 8.07 -42.04 -12.77
CA LYS A 493 8.35 -43.17 -13.67
C LYS A 493 8.70 -42.68 -15.07
N VAL A 494 7.82 -41.86 -15.67
CA VAL A 494 8.00 -41.29 -17.02
C VAL A 494 9.36 -40.61 -17.18
N PHE A 495 9.85 -39.94 -16.14
CA PHE A 495 11.16 -39.27 -16.15
C PHE A 495 12.37 -40.23 -16.15
N ASN A 496 12.23 -41.47 -15.67
CA ASN A 496 13.32 -42.46 -15.71
C ASN A 496 13.56 -43.00 -17.14
N ASP A 497 12.51 -43.06 -17.95
CA ASP A 497 12.54 -43.62 -19.31
C ASP A 497 12.74 -42.54 -20.40
N LEU A 498 12.95 -41.28 -20.02
CA LEU A 498 13.37 -40.23 -20.95
C LEU A 498 14.82 -40.45 -21.38
N THR A 499 15.06 -40.48 -22.70
CA THR A 499 16.37 -40.82 -23.29
C THR A 499 17.00 -39.66 -24.07
N GLY A 500 18.29 -39.78 -24.40
CA GLY A 500 19.02 -38.79 -25.21
C GLY A 500 19.11 -37.42 -24.54
N ASP A 501 18.92 -36.35 -25.31
CA ASP A 501 18.97 -34.96 -24.82
C ASP A 501 17.80 -34.58 -23.88
N LEU A 502 16.82 -35.47 -23.71
CA LEU A 502 15.69 -35.31 -22.79
C LEU A 502 15.92 -36.01 -21.44
N SER A 503 16.92 -36.88 -21.33
CA SER A 503 17.28 -37.59 -20.09
C SER A 503 17.79 -36.65 -19.00
N GLY A 504 17.53 -36.97 -17.72
CA GLY A 504 17.77 -36.03 -16.63
C GLY A 504 17.36 -36.54 -15.25
N HIS A 505 17.17 -35.61 -14.32
CA HIS A 505 16.90 -35.91 -12.91
C HIS A 505 15.66 -35.19 -12.38
N TYR A 506 14.92 -35.88 -11.49
CA TYR A 506 13.76 -35.33 -10.79
C TYR A 506 14.10 -34.96 -9.35
N PHE A 507 13.67 -33.77 -8.94
CA PHE A 507 13.89 -33.17 -7.64
C PHE A 507 12.54 -32.84 -6.99
N PRO A 508 12.02 -33.67 -6.06
CA PRO A 508 10.81 -33.31 -5.29
C PRO A 508 11.10 -32.09 -4.43
N LEU A 509 10.12 -31.18 -4.28
CA LEU A 509 10.23 -30.04 -3.37
C LEU A 509 10.17 -30.48 -1.90
N MET A 510 9.44 -31.56 -1.62
CA MET A 510 9.34 -32.15 -0.29
C MET A 510 10.64 -32.89 0.06
N GLY A 511 11.35 -32.42 1.10
CA GLY A 511 12.64 -32.98 1.52
C GLY A 511 13.86 -32.47 0.74
N MET A 512 13.71 -31.47 -0.13
CA MET A 512 14.83 -30.86 -0.87
C MET A 512 15.85 -30.20 0.07
N GLU A 513 17.14 -30.46 -0.13
CA GLU A 513 18.19 -29.79 0.65
C GLU A 513 18.33 -28.30 0.28
N GLU A 514 18.59 -27.45 1.27
CA GLU A 514 18.82 -26.00 1.07
C GLU A 514 19.99 -25.66 0.11
N LYS A 515 20.93 -26.60 -0.09
CA LYS A 515 22.00 -26.48 -1.09
C LYS A 515 21.47 -26.69 -2.51
N GLN A 516 20.66 -27.72 -2.72
CA GLN A 516 20.00 -28.03 -4.00
C GLN A 516 18.96 -26.95 -4.35
N ARG A 517 18.17 -26.52 -3.36
CA ARG A 517 17.19 -25.43 -3.48
C ARG A 517 17.83 -24.15 -3.98
N ARG A 518 18.93 -23.69 -3.36
CA ARG A 518 19.71 -22.52 -3.83
C ARG A 518 20.21 -22.70 -5.25
N GLN A 519 20.80 -23.86 -5.57
CA GLN A 519 21.25 -24.15 -6.93
C GLN A 519 20.11 -24.05 -7.96
N LEU A 520 18.89 -24.51 -7.65
CA LEU A 520 17.74 -24.38 -8.55
C LEU A 520 17.19 -22.93 -8.64
N VAL A 521 17.33 -22.11 -7.59
CA VAL A 521 17.07 -20.66 -7.65
C VAL A 521 18.07 -19.96 -8.58
N ASP A 522 19.36 -20.20 -8.38
CA ASP A 522 20.46 -19.54 -9.10
C ASP A 522 20.45 -19.85 -10.61
N ASN A 523 19.90 -21.01 -11.00
CA ASN A 523 19.71 -21.38 -12.41
C ASN A 523 18.36 -20.88 -13.00
N HIS A 524 17.54 -20.15 -12.24
CA HIS A 524 16.17 -19.74 -12.58
C HIS A 524 15.23 -20.91 -12.94
N VAL A 525 15.43 -22.05 -12.28
CA VAL A 525 14.67 -23.29 -12.51
C VAL A 525 13.60 -23.53 -11.43
N LEU A 526 13.79 -23.02 -10.20
CA LEU A 526 12.86 -23.23 -9.08
C LEU A 526 11.57 -22.39 -9.19
N PHE A 527 10.42 -23.03 -8.98
CA PHE A 527 9.14 -22.37 -8.67
C PHE A 527 8.85 -22.42 -7.16
N MET A 528 8.05 -21.48 -6.65
CA MET A 528 7.82 -21.31 -5.20
C MET A 528 6.37 -20.93 -4.90
N SER A 529 5.85 -21.42 -3.77
CA SER A 529 4.62 -20.91 -3.13
C SER A 529 4.74 -19.42 -2.85
N GLY A 530 3.63 -18.70 -3.03
CA GLY A 530 3.55 -17.28 -2.69
C GLY A 530 2.46 -16.50 -3.42
N ASP A 531 1.90 -17.02 -4.51
CA ASP A 531 0.93 -16.26 -5.31
C ASP A 531 -0.45 -16.23 -4.61
N PRO A 532 -1.02 -15.04 -4.32
CA PRO A 532 -2.31 -14.94 -3.63
C PRO A 532 -3.47 -15.57 -4.41
N ASN A 533 -3.41 -15.57 -5.75
CA ASN A 533 -4.42 -16.18 -6.62
C ASN A 533 -4.28 -17.71 -6.58
N HIS A 534 -3.06 -18.25 -6.64
CA HIS A 534 -2.83 -19.71 -6.55
C HIS A 534 -3.28 -20.25 -5.17
N LYS A 535 -3.09 -19.48 -4.09
CA LYS A 535 -3.64 -19.81 -2.76
C LYS A 535 -5.17 -19.79 -2.75
N VAL A 536 -5.79 -18.70 -3.20
CA VAL A 536 -7.27 -18.54 -3.17
C VAL A 536 -8.01 -19.46 -4.14
N ALA A 537 -7.41 -19.82 -5.28
CA ALA A 537 -7.92 -20.84 -6.20
C ALA A 537 -7.76 -22.27 -5.64
N GLY A 538 -6.95 -22.46 -4.59
CA GLY A 538 -6.70 -23.77 -3.97
C GLY A 538 -5.60 -24.61 -4.64
N MET A 539 -4.79 -24.02 -5.53
CA MET A 539 -3.65 -24.67 -6.19
C MET A 539 -2.52 -24.99 -5.21
N GLU A 540 -2.25 -24.09 -4.25
CA GLU A 540 -1.19 -24.25 -3.24
C GLU A 540 -1.58 -25.13 -2.02
N ARG A 541 -2.75 -25.79 -2.03
CA ARG A 541 -3.13 -26.73 -0.95
C ARG A 541 -2.08 -27.82 -0.75
N ASP A 542 -1.88 -28.27 0.49
CA ASP A 542 -0.92 -29.34 0.84
C ASP A 542 0.53 -29.05 0.39
N TRP A 543 0.96 -27.78 0.31
CA TRP A 543 2.32 -27.44 -0.14
C TRP A 543 3.42 -27.88 0.87
N PRO A 544 4.58 -28.40 0.42
CA PRO A 544 5.04 -28.64 -0.96
C PRO A 544 4.76 -30.06 -1.48
N GLU A 545 3.89 -30.84 -0.84
CA GLU A 545 3.70 -32.26 -1.13
C GLU A 545 3.17 -32.49 -2.56
N GLY A 546 3.71 -33.51 -3.24
CA GLY A 546 3.37 -33.83 -4.63
C GLY A 546 3.91 -32.84 -5.68
N ARG A 547 4.81 -31.91 -5.32
CA ARG A 547 5.46 -30.97 -6.25
C ARG A 547 6.94 -31.31 -6.43
N GLY A 548 7.45 -31.01 -7.62
CA GLY A 548 8.88 -31.13 -7.92
C GLY A 548 9.22 -30.70 -9.34
N ILE A 549 10.49 -30.83 -9.67
CA ILE A 549 11.08 -30.35 -10.92
C ILE A 549 11.89 -31.47 -11.56
N PHE A 550 11.67 -31.72 -12.84
CA PHE A 550 12.60 -32.45 -13.70
C PHE A 550 13.45 -31.46 -14.51
N HIS A 551 14.73 -31.75 -14.70
CA HIS A 551 15.51 -31.13 -15.78
C HIS A 551 16.55 -32.08 -16.37
N ASN A 552 16.88 -31.89 -17.65
CA ASN A 552 18.02 -32.54 -18.29
C ASN A 552 19.36 -31.97 -17.81
N GLU A 553 20.46 -32.68 -18.06
CA GLU A 553 21.81 -32.23 -17.64
C GLU A 553 22.20 -30.86 -18.22
N ALA A 554 21.80 -30.60 -19.47
CA ALA A 554 22.04 -29.33 -20.14
C ALA A 554 21.16 -28.16 -19.63
N LYS A 555 20.18 -28.43 -18.75
CA LYS A 555 19.13 -27.48 -18.30
C LYS A 555 18.38 -26.78 -19.43
N SER A 556 18.35 -27.42 -20.60
CA SER A 556 17.73 -26.95 -21.84
C SER A 556 16.33 -27.54 -22.06
N PHE A 557 15.94 -28.52 -21.24
CA PHE A 557 14.61 -29.10 -21.13
C PHE A 557 14.26 -29.30 -19.64
N ILE A 558 13.14 -28.73 -19.20
CA ILE A 558 12.70 -28.64 -17.79
C ILE A 558 11.20 -28.95 -17.72
N ILE A 559 10.75 -29.65 -16.68
CA ILE A 559 9.33 -29.87 -16.40
C ILE A 559 9.03 -29.55 -14.94
N TRP A 560 8.11 -28.63 -14.67
CA TRP A 560 7.55 -28.42 -13.34
C TRP A 560 6.30 -29.31 -13.16
N VAL A 561 6.13 -29.86 -11.96
CA VAL A 561 5.03 -30.79 -11.63
C VAL A 561 4.15 -30.22 -10.51
N ASN A 562 2.83 -30.15 -10.76
CA ASN A 562 1.76 -29.69 -9.87
C ASN A 562 1.89 -28.23 -9.37
N GLU A 563 2.11 -27.31 -10.31
CA GLU A 563 2.22 -25.85 -10.10
C GLU A 563 0.89 -25.16 -10.47
N GLU A 564 0.84 -24.23 -11.45
CA GLU A 564 -0.42 -23.66 -11.97
C GLU A 564 -1.24 -24.74 -12.71
N ASP A 565 -0.56 -25.56 -13.52
CA ASP A 565 -1.07 -26.75 -14.20
C ASP A 565 -0.36 -28.01 -13.65
N GLN A 566 -0.84 -29.21 -14.00
CA GLN A 566 -0.21 -30.46 -13.56
C GLN A 566 1.22 -30.61 -14.10
N LEU A 567 1.46 -30.19 -15.34
CA LEU A 567 2.79 -30.11 -15.96
C LEU A 567 3.01 -28.74 -16.61
N MET A 568 4.18 -28.16 -16.41
CA MET A 568 4.68 -27.03 -17.20
C MET A 568 5.98 -27.44 -17.89
N ILE A 569 5.89 -27.79 -19.17
CA ILE A 569 7.00 -28.34 -19.97
C ILE A 569 7.70 -27.18 -20.68
N ILE A 570 9.01 -27.07 -20.50
CA ILE A 570 9.82 -25.91 -20.88
C ILE A 570 11.04 -26.36 -21.68
N SER A 571 11.30 -25.70 -22.81
CA SER A 571 12.54 -25.82 -23.58
C SER A 571 13.18 -24.44 -23.70
N MET A 572 14.51 -24.34 -23.54
CA MET A 572 15.24 -23.07 -23.69
C MET A 572 16.71 -23.25 -24.06
N GLU A 573 17.30 -22.25 -24.71
CA GLU A 573 18.75 -22.14 -24.96
C GLU A 573 19.18 -20.68 -25.20
N LYS A 574 20.49 -20.42 -25.23
CA LYS A 574 21.08 -19.11 -25.55
C LYS A 574 21.11 -18.84 -27.06
N GLY A 575 21.14 -17.58 -27.45
CA GLY A 575 21.11 -17.15 -28.86
C GLY A 575 19.70 -17.19 -29.46
N CYS A 576 19.61 -17.25 -30.79
CA CYS A 576 18.38 -17.03 -31.57
C CYS A 576 17.73 -18.30 -32.17
N ASN A 577 18.16 -19.51 -31.79
CA ASN A 577 17.75 -20.77 -32.43
C ASN A 577 16.35 -21.27 -32.02
N VAL A 578 15.30 -20.52 -32.39
CA VAL A 578 13.91 -20.84 -32.04
C VAL A 578 13.48 -22.24 -32.50
N ARG A 579 13.94 -22.68 -33.67
CA ARG A 579 13.57 -23.99 -34.23
C ARG A 579 14.14 -25.15 -33.41
N GLY A 580 15.39 -25.07 -32.94
CA GLY A 580 15.97 -26.11 -32.07
C GLY A 580 15.27 -26.22 -30.71
N VAL A 581 14.90 -25.06 -30.12
CA VAL A 581 14.09 -25.03 -28.88
C VAL A 581 12.72 -25.67 -29.09
N PHE A 582 12.03 -25.33 -30.19
CA PHE A 582 10.70 -25.86 -30.49
C PHE A 582 10.73 -27.35 -30.86
N GLU A 583 11.74 -27.80 -31.60
CA GLU A 583 11.98 -29.21 -31.90
C GLU A 583 12.20 -30.04 -30.63
N ARG A 584 13.05 -29.58 -29.72
CA ARG A 584 13.28 -30.23 -28.42
C ARG A 584 12.01 -30.24 -27.57
N LEU A 585 11.21 -29.17 -27.60
CA LEU A 585 9.91 -29.14 -26.92
C LEU A 585 8.92 -30.14 -27.52
N ALA A 586 8.81 -30.21 -28.85
CA ALA A 586 7.91 -31.12 -29.56
C ALA A 586 8.27 -32.59 -29.29
N ARG A 587 9.56 -32.95 -29.38
CA ARG A 587 10.06 -34.28 -29.01
C ARG A 587 9.81 -34.57 -27.53
N GLY A 588 10.06 -33.60 -26.65
CA GLY A 588 9.86 -33.71 -25.21
C GLY A 588 8.40 -33.98 -24.81
N ILE A 589 7.47 -33.14 -25.26
CA ILE A 589 6.02 -33.29 -25.01
C ILE A 589 5.53 -34.65 -25.51
N LYS A 590 5.89 -35.03 -26.74
CA LYS A 590 5.49 -36.34 -27.29
C LYS A 590 6.08 -37.50 -26.49
N SER A 591 7.37 -37.47 -26.14
CA SER A 591 8.01 -38.56 -25.40
C SER A 591 7.38 -38.74 -24.02
N VAL A 592 7.04 -37.64 -23.34
CA VAL A 592 6.31 -37.66 -22.07
C VAL A 592 4.91 -38.26 -22.25
N GLU A 593 4.18 -37.92 -23.31
CA GLU A 593 2.84 -38.46 -23.58
C GLU A 593 2.87 -39.95 -23.94
N ASP A 594 3.73 -40.38 -24.86
CA ASP A 594 3.87 -41.79 -25.27
C ASP A 594 4.21 -42.69 -24.06
N LEU A 595 5.12 -42.24 -23.18
CA LEU A 595 5.48 -42.95 -21.94
C LEU A 595 4.36 -42.94 -20.90
N MET A 596 3.67 -41.80 -20.74
CA MET A 596 2.54 -41.66 -19.81
C MET A 596 1.35 -42.54 -20.20
N ILE A 597 1.07 -42.69 -21.50
CA ILE A 597 0.10 -43.64 -22.04
C ILE A 597 0.52 -45.07 -21.72
N GLY A 598 1.81 -45.41 -21.89
CA GLY A 598 2.35 -46.73 -21.53
C GLY A 598 2.18 -47.08 -20.05
N GLU A 599 2.44 -46.12 -19.15
CA GLU A 599 2.40 -46.32 -17.70
C GLU A 599 1.01 -46.22 -17.06
N SER A 600 0.06 -45.53 -17.69
CA SER A 600 -1.24 -45.21 -17.06
C SER A 600 -2.47 -45.37 -17.94
N GLY A 601 -2.31 -45.59 -19.26
CA GLY A 601 -3.40 -45.61 -20.23
C GLY A 601 -4.06 -44.24 -20.47
N ARG A 602 -3.43 -43.14 -20.04
CA ARG A 602 -3.98 -41.77 -20.11
C ARG A 602 -3.12 -40.90 -21.04
N SER A 603 -3.79 -40.05 -21.82
CA SER A 603 -3.19 -38.99 -22.65
C SER A 603 -3.27 -37.64 -21.93
N PHE A 604 -2.78 -36.57 -22.56
CA PHE A 604 -3.13 -35.21 -22.14
C PHE A 604 -4.60 -34.90 -22.44
N ALA A 605 -5.23 -34.14 -21.55
CA ALA A 605 -6.59 -33.64 -21.72
C ALA A 605 -6.63 -32.61 -22.86
N LEU A 606 -7.26 -32.99 -23.98
CA LEU A 606 -7.35 -32.23 -25.24
C LEU A 606 -8.79 -32.28 -25.77
N ASP A 607 -9.38 -31.12 -26.02
CA ASP A 607 -10.76 -30.95 -26.50
C ASP A 607 -10.82 -30.17 -27.84
N PRO A 608 -11.70 -30.52 -28.80
CA PRO A 608 -11.78 -29.85 -30.10
C PRO A 608 -12.21 -28.36 -30.07
N LYS A 609 -12.77 -27.86 -28.97
CA LYS A 609 -13.23 -26.47 -28.77
C LYS A 609 -12.24 -25.67 -27.93
N TYR A 610 -11.75 -26.24 -26.82
CA TYR A 610 -10.87 -25.54 -25.87
C TYR A 610 -9.36 -25.83 -26.05
N GLY A 611 -8.98 -26.81 -26.87
CA GLY A 611 -7.61 -27.28 -26.99
C GLY A 611 -7.15 -28.07 -25.78
N TYR A 612 -5.88 -27.95 -25.40
CA TYR A 612 -5.40 -28.54 -24.14
C TYR A 612 -6.08 -27.86 -22.95
N ILE A 613 -6.35 -28.64 -21.91
CA ILE A 613 -7.09 -28.20 -20.73
C ILE A 613 -6.14 -27.74 -19.63
N HIS A 614 -6.46 -26.60 -19.03
CA HIS A 614 -5.62 -25.88 -18.05
C HIS A 614 -6.46 -25.42 -16.85
N SER A 615 -5.81 -25.11 -15.73
CA SER A 615 -6.46 -24.51 -14.56
C SER A 615 -7.01 -23.11 -14.86
N CYS A 616 -6.28 -22.34 -15.67
CA CYS A 616 -6.61 -20.96 -16.01
C CYS A 616 -7.18 -20.87 -17.44
N PRO A 617 -8.37 -20.28 -17.66
CA PRO A 617 -8.98 -20.18 -18.99
C PRO A 617 -8.14 -19.35 -19.98
N THR A 618 -7.19 -18.56 -19.51
CA THR A 618 -6.25 -17.77 -20.34
C THR A 618 -5.16 -18.64 -20.98
N ASN A 619 -4.85 -19.81 -20.41
CA ASN A 619 -3.83 -20.73 -20.91
C ASN A 619 -4.35 -21.66 -22.02
N LEU A 620 -5.67 -21.84 -22.15
CA LEU A 620 -6.35 -22.72 -23.10
C LEU A 620 -5.88 -22.59 -24.56
N GLY A 621 -6.13 -23.64 -25.33
CA GLY A 621 -5.65 -23.81 -26.70
C GLY A 621 -4.34 -24.59 -26.69
N THR A 622 -3.27 -23.95 -27.13
CA THR A 622 -1.92 -24.56 -27.17
C THR A 622 -1.26 -24.77 -25.81
N GLY A 623 -1.72 -24.09 -24.75
CA GLY A 623 -0.98 -23.97 -23.49
C GLY A 623 0.30 -23.12 -23.59
N MET A 624 0.65 -22.61 -24.77
CA MET A 624 2.03 -22.26 -25.10
C MET A 624 2.36 -20.77 -24.98
N ARG A 625 3.55 -20.48 -24.43
CA ARG A 625 4.25 -19.19 -24.55
C ARG A 625 5.67 -19.43 -25.08
N ALA A 626 5.89 -19.08 -26.35
CA ALA A 626 7.20 -18.87 -26.96
C ALA A 626 7.64 -17.42 -26.72
N SER A 627 8.88 -17.22 -26.27
CA SER A 627 9.46 -15.88 -26.12
C SER A 627 10.97 -15.84 -26.35
N VAL A 628 11.47 -14.62 -26.58
CA VAL A 628 12.89 -14.31 -26.71
C VAL A 628 13.27 -13.12 -25.85
N HIS A 629 14.50 -13.13 -25.34
CA HIS A 629 15.14 -11.93 -24.78
C HIS A 629 15.98 -11.27 -25.87
N ILE A 630 15.57 -10.08 -26.31
CA ILE A 630 16.21 -9.32 -27.39
C ILE A 630 16.50 -7.88 -26.95
N ASP A 631 17.65 -7.33 -27.34
CA ASP A 631 17.93 -5.90 -27.17
C ASP A 631 17.33 -5.08 -28.32
N LEU A 632 16.54 -4.07 -27.98
CA LEU A 632 15.90 -3.15 -28.93
C LEU A 632 16.16 -1.69 -28.49
N PRO A 633 17.39 -1.18 -28.64
CA PRO A 633 17.77 0.15 -28.16
C PRO A 633 17.02 1.31 -28.84
N GLY A 634 16.64 1.18 -30.12
CA GLY A 634 15.80 2.16 -30.82
C GLY A 634 14.41 2.28 -30.19
N TRP A 635 13.74 1.15 -29.95
CA TRP A 635 12.46 1.07 -29.25
C TRP A 635 12.56 1.44 -27.77
N ALA A 636 13.72 1.26 -27.14
CA ALA A 636 13.96 1.73 -25.78
C ALA A 636 13.94 3.27 -25.70
N LYS A 637 14.46 3.98 -26.72
CA LYS A 637 14.34 5.44 -26.86
C LYS A 637 12.95 5.90 -27.34
N GLU A 638 12.29 5.17 -28.26
CA GLU A 638 10.90 5.46 -28.67
C GLU A 638 9.89 5.24 -27.54
N GLY A 639 10.24 4.39 -26.56
CA GLY A 639 9.55 4.23 -25.30
C GLY A 639 8.66 2.97 -25.23
N HIS A 640 8.66 2.34 -24.05
CA HIS A 640 7.96 1.08 -23.77
C HIS A 640 6.45 1.11 -24.07
N VAL A 641 5.79 2.28 -24.03
CA VAL A 641 4.37 2.43 -24.44
C VAL A 641 4.21 2.26 -25.95
N ALA A 642 5.10 2.84 -26.76
CA ALA A 642 5.10 2.70 -28.21
C ALA A 642 5.43 1.26 -28.62
N LEU A 643 6.48 0.65 -28.03
CA LEU A 643 6.82 -0.75 -28.28
C LEU A 643 5.67 -1.71 -27.91
N LYS A 644 5.00 -1.51 -26.76
CA LYS A 644 3.82 -2.32 -26.40
C LYS A 644 2.66 -2.14 -27.37
N ALA A 645 2.44 -0.93 -27.88
CA ALA A 645 1.44 -0.68 -28.92
C ALA A 645 1.81 -1.39 -30.23
N ARG A 646 3.09 -1.37 -30.64
CA ARG A 646 3.57 -2.07 -31.85
C ARG A 646 3.47 -3.58 -31.71
N CYS A 647 3.95 -4.15 -30.61
CA CYS A 647 3.80 -5.58 -30.30
C CYS A 647 2.33 -6.02 -30.39
N LYS A 648 1.40 -5.24 -29.82
CA LYS A 648 -0.05 -5.53 -29.88
C LYS A 648 -0.59 -5.55 -31.32
N GLN A 649 -0.05 -4.74 -32.24
CA GLN A 649 -0.38 -4.81 -33.67
C GLN A 649 0.17 -6.09 -34.32
N LEU A 650 1.40 -6.46 -33.97
CA LEU A 650 2.09 -7.68 -34.43
C LEU A 650 1.59 -8.97 -33.75
N LYS A 651 0.49 -8.92 -32.98
CA LYS A 651 -0.07 -10.03 -32.18
C LYS A 651 0.87 -10.59 -31.09
N LEU A 652 1.86 -9.79 -30.68
CA LEU A 652 2.84 -10.11 -29.64
C LEU A 652 2.53 -9.39 -28.32
N GLU A 653 3.18 -9.86 -27.25
CA GLU A 653 3.21 -9.23 -25.94
C GLU A 653 4.68 -8.96 -25.52
N CYS A 654 4.95 -7.75 -25.04
CA CYS A 654 6.26 -7.27 -24.61
C CYS A 654 6.29 -7.07 -23.08
N ARG A 655 7.34 -7.57 -22.43
CA ARG A 655 7.59 -7.47 -20.98
C ARG A 655 9.05 -7.11 -20.71
N GLY A 656 9.33 -6.72 -19.47
CA GLY A 656 10.71 -6.55 -19.01
C GLY A 656 11.41 -7.89 -18.76
N SER A 657 12.74 -7.90 -18.84
CA SER A 657 13.62 -9.08 -18.70
C SER A 657 13.58 -9.80 -17.33
N GLN A 658 12.68 -9.43 -16.41
CA GLN A 658 12.41 -10.12 -15.15
C GLN A 658 10.91 -10.45 -14.93
N GLY A 659 10.11 -10.50 -16.00
CA GLY A 659 8.72 -10.98 -15.97
C GLY A 659 7.67 -9.90 -15.68
N GLU A 660 6.49 -10.33 -15.22
CA GLU A 660 5.26 -9.50 -15.21
C GLU A 660 5.24 -8.37 -14.16
N SER A 661 6.07 -8.45 -13.11
CA SER A 661 5.85 -7.69 -11.86
C SER A 661 6.94 -6.68 -11.49
N LYS A 662 7.84 -6.31 -12.42
CA LYS A 662 8.95 -5.37 -12.14
C LYS A 662 9.06 -4.26 -13.19
N ALA A 663 9.42 -3.06 -12.73
CA ALA A 663 9.71 -1.92 -13.60
C ALA A 663 10.96 -2.20 -14.47
N GLN A 664 10.85 -1.93 -15.77
CA GLN A 664 11.91 -2.22 -16.73
C GLN A 664 13.04 -1.17 -16.67
N LYS A 665 14.27 -1.63 -16.88
CA LYS A 665 15.47 -0.81 -17.08
C LYS A 665 16.31 -1.43 -18.19
N GLY A 666 17.02 -0.60 -18.95
CA GLY A 666 17.86 -1.04 -20.08
C GLY A 666 17.05 -1.40 -21.33
N ILE A 667 17.76 -1.97 -22.30
CA ILE A 667 17.31 -2.16 -23.69
C ILE A 667 16.76 -3.57 -23.99
N THR A 668 16.80 -4.49 -23.03
CA THR A 668 16.40 -5.89 -23.22
C THR A 668 14.91 -6.11 -22.93
N PHE A 669 14.19 -6.74 -23.86
CA PHE A 669 12.76 -7.03 -23.79
C PHE A 669 12.47 -8.54 -23.88
N ASP A 670 11.48 -9.02 -23.12
CA ASP A 670 10.87 -10.35 -23.26
C ASP A 670 9.70 -10.24 -24.25
N ILE A 671 9.95 -10.61 -25.50
CA ILE A 671 9.00 -10.54 -26.62
C ILE A 671 8.39 -11.92 -26.86
N SER A 672 7.05 -12.02 -26.88
CA SER A 672 6.34 -13.31 -26.82
C SER A 672 5.02 -13.34 -27.61
N ASN A 673 4.51 -14.53 -27.95
CA ASN A 673 3.17 -14.66 -28.54
C ASN A 673 2.08 -14.24 -27.54
N LYS A 674 1.08 -13.48 -28.00
CA LYS A 674 -0.06 -13.06 -27.19
C LYS A 674 -1.21 -14.09 -27.16
N HIS A 675 -1.52 -14.69 -28.31
CA HIS A 675 -2.64 -15.63 -28.45
C HIS A 675 -2.24 -17.05 -28.04
N ARG A 676 -3.22 -17.88 -27.66
CA ARG A 676 -3.03 -19.32 -27.34
C ARG A 676 -4.16 -20.21 -27.87
N LEU A 677 -5.41 -19.78 -27.75
CA LEU A 677 -6.57 -20.44 -28.33
C LEU A 677 -6.87 -19.89 -29.74
N GLY A 678 -7.43 -20.74 -30.62
CA GLY A 678 -7.72 -20.39 -32.01
C GLY A 678 -6.52 -20.34 -32.98
N TYR A 679 -5.31 -20.65 -32.52
CA TYR A 679 -4.07 -20.74 -33.33
C TYR A 679 -3.28 -21.98 -32.90
N SER A 680 -2.54 -22.62 -33.81
CA SER A 680 -1.67 -23.77 -33.52
C SER A 680 -0.29 -23.36 -32.99
N GLU A 681 0.48 -24.30 -32.41
CA GLU A 681 1.81 -24.02 -31.89
C GLU A 681 2.80 -23.56 -32.99
N VAL A 682 2.77 -24.19 -34.17
CA VAL A 682 3.52 -23.73 -35.35
C VAL A 682 3.22 -22.28 -35.69
N GLU A 683 1.94 -21.88 -35.76
CA GLU A 683 1.55 -20.50 -36.11
C GLU A 683 2.00 -19.48 -35.06
N LEU A 684 1.94 -19.83 -33.77
CA LEU A 684 2.36 -18.94 -32.68
C LEU A 684 3.89 -18.78 -32.60
N VAL A 685 4.67 -19.83 -32.86
CA VAL A 685 6.13 -19.76 -32.95
C VAL A 685 6.55 -18.95 -34.19
N GLN A 686 5.93 -19.20 -35.33
CA GLN A 686 6.18 -18.48 -36.58
C GLN A 686 5.84 -16.98 -36.45
N CYS A 687 4.66 -16.65 -35.90
CA CYS A 687 4.25 -15.27 -35.62
C CYS A 687 5.23 -14.53 -34.66
N MET A 688 5.83 -15.24 -33.70
CA MET A 688 6.85 -14.68 -32.82
C MET A 688 8.16 -14.40 -33.59
N ILE A 689 8.63 -15.32 -34.42
CA ILE A 689 9.83 -15.12 -35.25
C ILE A 689 9.66 -13.91 -36.19
N ASP A 690 8.56 -13.86 -36.95
CA ASP A 690 8.34 -12.82 -37.94
C ASP A 690 8.13 -11.44 -37.30
N GLY A 691 7.44 -11.39 -36.16
CA GLY A 691 7.25 -10.16 -35.38
C GLY A 691 8.53 -9.67 -34.68
N VAL A 692 9.43 -10.58 -34.26
CA VAL A 692 10.75 -10.21 -33.72
C VAL A 692 11.65 -9.65 -34.82
N ASN A 693 11.65 -10.24 -36.02
CA ASN A 693 12.35 -9.68 -37.17
C ASN A 693 11.83 -8.28 -37.51
N MET A 694 10.52 -8.11 -37.64
CA MET A 694 9.90 -6.80 -37.87
C MET A 694 10.30 -5.76 -36.81
N LEU A 695 10.28 -6.13 -35.52
CA LEU A 695 10.69 -5.22 -34.45
C LEU A 695 12.17 -4.85 -34.50
N TYR A 696 13.06 -5.78 -34.88
CA TYR A 696 14.49 -5.52 -35.06
C TYR A 696 14.78 -4.64 -36.28
N ASP A 697 14.14 -4.93 -37.42
CA ASP A 697 14.27 -4.11 -38.63
C ASP A 697 13.74 -2.68 -38.37
N GLU A 698 12.64 -2.53 -37.63
CA GLU A 698 12.15 -1.24 -37.14
C GLU A 698 13.10 -0.60 -36.11
N ASP A 699 13.76 -1.39 -35.26
CA ASP A 699 14.74 -0.88 -34.30
C ASP A 699 15.96 -0.26 -34.97
N LEU A 700 16.46 -0.84 -36.07
CA LEU A 700 17.57 -0.27 -36.85
C LEU A 700 17.22 1.12 -37.39
N HIS A 701 16.03 1.29 -37.98
CA HIS A 701 15.55 2.62 -38.42
C HIS A 701 15.36 3.59 -37.25
N LEU A 702 14.96 3.10 -36.06
CA LEU A 702 14.89 3.91 -34.84
C LEU A 702 16.28 4.26 -34.28
N GLN A 703 17.27 3.38 -34.40
CA GLN A 703 18.66 3.67 -34.06
C GLN A 703 19.23 4.76 -34.97
N GLU A 704 18.99 4.70 -36.28
CA GLU A 704 19.35 5.76 -37.22
C GLU A 704 18.67 7.10 -36.87
N LYS A 705 17.34 7.08 -36.70
CA LYS A 705 16.52 8.24 -36.29
C LYS A 705 17.03 8.90 -35.00
N HIS A 706 17.41 8.09 -34.00
CA HIS A 706 17.85 8.55 -32.68
C HIS A 706 19.38 8.64 -32.54
N GLN A 707 20.13 8.45 -33.64
CA GLN A 707 21.60 8.49 -33.70
C GLN A 707 22.31 7.54 -32.72
N ILE A 708 21.71 6.38 -32.45
CA ILE A 708 22.21 5.37 -31.51
C ILE A 708 23.26 4.51 -32.20
N CYS A 709 24.53 4.69 -31.84
CA CYS A 709 25.61 3.79 -32.26
C CYS A 709 25.64 2.53 -31.37
N PHE A 710 24.80 1.53 -31.67
CA PHE A 710 24.83 0.22 -31.01
C PHE A 710 25.60 -0.80 -31.85
N SER A 711 26.75 -1.27 -31.36
CA SER A 711 27.52 -2.32 -32.01
C SER A 711 27.18 -3.70 -31.40
N PRO A 712 26.60 -4.65 -32.16
CA PRO A 712 26.30 -5.98 -31.64
C PRO A 712 27.61 -6.75 -31.40
N SER A 713 27.88 -7.08 -30.13
CA SER A 713 29.11 -7.74 -29.70
C SER A 713 29.03 -9.27 -29.85
N CYS A 714 29.08 -9.76 -31.09
CA CYS A 714 29.23 -11.18 -31.40
C CYS A 714 30.27 -11.43 -32.51
N VAL A 715 30.93 -12.59 -32.44
CA VAL A 715 32.21 -12.89 -33.11
C VAL A 715 32.02 -13.44 -34.53
N SER A 716 32.43 -12.69 -35.57
CA SER A 716 33.51 -13.04 -36.54
C SER A 716 33.41 -12.36 -37.93
N ASN A 717 34.56 -11.87 -38.39
CA ASN A 717 35.07 -11.59 -39.76
C ASN A 717 34.10 -11.59 -40.98
N GLU A 718 33.99 -10.45 -41.70
CA GLU A 718 34.79 -10.13 -42.92
C GLU A 718 34.55 -8.66 -43.39
N SER A 719 34.89 -8.26 -44.64
CA SER A 719 35.43 -6.91 -44.94
C SER A 719 34.66 -5.97 -45.92
N SER A 720 35.07 -4.68 -45.86
CA SER A 720 35.18 -3.64 -46.92
C SER A 720 33.94 -2.88 -47.49
N GLU A 721 34.01 -1.53 -47.42
CA GLU A 721 33.75 -0.48 -48.45
C GLU A 721 32.40 -0.44 -49.23
N SER A 722 31.79 0.68 -49.68
CA SER A 722 31.83 2.16 -49.46
C SER A 722 30.60 2.78 -50.22
N SER A 723 30.20 4.07 -50.34
CA SER A 723 30.43 5.38 -49.68
C SER A 723 29.55 6.47 -50.37
N ALA A 724 29.23 7.61 -49.70
CA ALA A 724 28.69 8.88 -50.26
C ALA A 724 27.22 8.87 -50.82
N SER A 725 26.43 9.96 -50.92
CA SER A 725 26.48 11.34 -50.35
C SER A 725 25.16 12.14 -50.57
N THR A 726 24.79 13.01 -49.60
CA THR A 726 24.08 14.32 -49.72
C THR A 726 22.98 14.60 -50.77
N THR A 727 21.81 15.13 -50.34
CA THR A 727 21.28 16.49 -50.69
C THR A 727 20.00 16.84 -49.91
N GLU A 728 19.91 18.06 -49.35
CA GLU A 728 18.65 18.80 -49.10
C GLU A 728 18.34 19.75 -50.29
N PRO A 729 17.13 20.35 -50.43
CA PRO A 729 16.93 21.71 -49.89
C PRO A 729 15.48 22.19 -49.55
N LEU A 730 15.36 23.12 -48.59
CA LEU A 730 14.37 24.25 -48.43
C LEU A 730 12.84 23.93 -48.31
N ILE A 731 12.03 24.42 -47.34
CA ILE A 731 11.73 25.78 -46.78
C ILE A 731 10.86 26.65 -47.73
N THR A 732 9.70 27.28 -47.39
CA THR A 732 8.68 27.37 -46.28
C THR A 732 7.40 28.08 -46.90
N PRO A 733 6.38 28.72 -46.22
CA PRO A 733 5.85 28.72 -44.83
C PRO A 733 4.29 28.58 -44.67
N MET A 734 3.81 28.54 -43.41
CA MET A 734 2.49 28.98 -42.86
C MET A 734 1.14 28.56 -43.50
N GLU A 735 0.25 27.96 -42.70
CA GLU A 735 -0.92 28.68 -42.14
C GLU A 735 -1.48 28.01 -40.85
N THR A 736 -2.36 28.70 -40.12
CA THR A 736 -2.73 28.35 -38.72
C THR A 736 -4.20 27.93 -38.52
N HIS A 737 -4.45 27.27 -37.38
CA HIS A 737 -5.77 26.96 -36.78
C HIS A 737 -6.67 25.93 -37.48
N LYS A 738 -6.70 24.72 -36.88
CA LYS A 738 -7.92 24.22 -36.21
C LYS A 738 -7.59 23.14 -35.19
N ALA A 739 -8.02 23.34 -33.95
CA ALA A 739 -7.92 22.32 -32.91
C ALA A 739 -8.97 21.22 -33.19
N PHE A 740 -8.51 19.99 -33.47
CA PHE A 740 -9.37 18.82 -33.56
C PHE A 740 -9.31 18.02 -32.26
N ALA A 741 -10.36 18.15 -31.46
CA ALA A 741 -10.59 17.26 -30.32
C ALA A 741 -11.04 15.87 -30.81
N GLY A 742 -10.76 14.83 -30.01
CA GLY A 742 -11.40 13.52 -30.16
C GLY A 742 -10.44 12.34 -30.38
N ARG A 743 -9.84 11.83 -29.30
CA ARG A 743 -9.56 10.39 -29.15
C ARG A 743 -10.06 9.94 -27.77
N GLY A 744 -10.76 8.81 -27.74
CA GLY A 744 -11.70 8.47 -26.66
C GLY A 744 -11.07 8.30 -25.28
N GLN A 745 -11.63 9.00 -24.30
CA GLN A 745 -11.40 8.80 -22.88
C GLN A 745 -12.23 7.58 -22.41
N GLN A 746 -11.67 6.73 -21.54
CA GLN A 746 -12.41 5.59 -20.96
C GLN A 746 -13.12 6.07 -19.69
N ASP A 747 -14.37 6.49 -19.83
CA ASP A 747 -15.12 7.19 -18.77
C ASP A 747 -15.62 6.27 -17.64
N TYR A 748 -14.71 5.95 -16.71
CA TYR A 748 -15.03 5.52 -15.34
C TYR A 748 -14.06 6.14 -14.31
N ILE A 749 -13.65 7.40 -14.51
CA ILE A 749 -12.65 8.09 -13.67
C ILE A 749 -13.17 9.47 -13.22
N ASN A 750 -13.04 9.76 -11.91
CA ASN A 750 -13.36 11.01 -11.20
C ASN A 750 -14.79 11.59 -11.37
N ILE A 751 -15.69 11.22 -10.44
CA ILE A 751 -16.90 12.02 -10.15
C ILE A 751 -16.44 13.37 -9.55
N PRO A 752 -16.91 14.54 -10.05
CA PRO A 752 -16.53 15.84 -9.50
C PRO A 752 -16.97 16.02 -8.04
N HIS A 753 -16.17 16.79 -7.30
CA HIS A 753 -16.35 17.03 -5.87
C HIS A 753 -16.73 18.49 -5.58
N VAL A 754 -17.51 18.67 -4.52
CA VAL A 754 -17.89 19.99 -3.99
C VAL A 754 -17.62 20.03 -2.49
N VAL A 755 -16.84 21.03 -2.06
CA VAL A 755 -16.52 21.29 -0.65
C VAL A 755 -17.30 22.52 -0.19
N VAL A 756 -18.09 22.40 0.87
CA VAL A 756 -18.99 23.46 1.34
C VAL A 756 -18.60 23.92 2.73
N MET A 757 -18.16 25.17 2.86
CA MET A 757 -17.78 25.74 4.15
C MET A 757 -19.02 26.01 5.01
N VAL A 758 -18.97 25.69 6.31
CA VAL A 758 -20.06 25.90 7.27
C VAL A 758 -19.53 26.57 8.54
N GLY A 759 -20.33 27.44 9.16
CA GLY A 759 -20.03 28.06 10.45
C GLY A 759 -20.00 29.59 10.40
N LEU A 760 -19.80 30.20 11.57
CA LEU A 760 -19.94 31.64 11.79
C LEU A 760 -18.90 32.51 11.04
N PRO A 761 -19.12 33.83 10.89
CA PRO A 761 -18.11 34.76 10.38
C PRO A 761 -16.85 34.79 11.28
N ALA A 762 -15.73 35.25 10.71
CA ALA A 762 -14.38 35.26 11.31
C ALA A 762 -13.79 33.90 11.74
N ARG A 763 -14.52 32.78 11.71
CA ARG A 763 -13.99 31.45 12.13
C ARG A 763 -13.13 30.77 11.04
N GLY A 764 -12.10 31.44 10.50
CA GLY A 764 -11.08 30.86 9.60
C GLY A 764 -11.50 30.36 8.19
N LYS A 765 -12.80 30.19 7.89
CA LYS A 765 -13.28 29.48 6.69
C LYS A 765 -12.69 29.93 5.35
N THR A 766 -12.59 31.25 5.12
CA THR A 766 -12.01 31.80 3.87
C THR A 766 -10.51 31.51 3.75
N TYR A 767 -9.78 31.42 4.86
CA TYR A 767 -8.37 30.99 4.87
C TYR A 767 -8.27 29.51 4.47
N MET A 768 -9.07 28.65 5.12
CA MET A 768 -9.15 27.22 4.82
C MET A 768 -9.48 26.93 3.35
N ALA A 769 -10.53 27.55 2.82
CA ALA A 769 -10.99 27.35 1.44
C ALA A 769 -9.91 27.71 0.41
N ARG A 770 -9.14 28.77 0.67
CA ARG A 770 -8.04 29.22 -0.20
C ARG A 770 -6.82 28.32 -0.07
N LYS A 771 -6.38 28.01 1.15
CA LYS A 771 -5.29 27.05 1.42
C LYS A 771 -5.54 25.70 0.74
N LEU A 772 -6.75 25.14 0.87
CA LEU A 772 -7.13 23.91 0.20
C LEU A 772 -7.05 24.06 -1.33
N THR A 773 -7.52 25.18 -1.88
CA THR A 773 -7.49 25.45 -3.32
C THR A 773 -6.06 25.58 -3.85
N HIS A 774 -5.15 26.22 -3.09
CA HIS A 774 -3.73 26.33 -3.47
C HIS A 774 -3.08 24.94 -3.46
N TYR A 775 -3.31 24.15 -2.40
CA TYR A 775 -2.80 22.78 -2.28
C TYR A 775 -3.30 21.84 -3.37
N LEU A 776 -4.62 21.79 -3.60
CA LEU A 776 -5.19 20.88 -4.60
C LEU A 776 -4.72 21.22 -6.01
N ASN A 777 -4.66 22.50 -6.40
CA ASN A 777 -4.09 22.88 -7.70
C ASN A 777 -2.58 22.61 -7.78
N TRP A 778 -1.83 22.77 -6.67
CA TRP A 778 -0.40 22.47 -6.64
C TRP A 778 -0.12 20.97 -6.84
N VAL A 779 -0.98 20.06 -6.34
CA VAL A 779 -0.93 18.62 -6.67
C VAL A 779 -1.68 18.25 -7.98
N GLY A 780 -2.00 19.24 -8.83
CA GLY A 780 -2.58 19.03 -10.16
C GLY A 780 -4.11 18.90 -10.26
N ILE A 781 -4.83 18.94 -9.13
CA ILE A 781 -6.30 18.77 -9.07
C ILE A 781 -6.99 20.12 -9.30
N LYS A 782 -7.74 20.26 -10.40
CA LYS A 782 -8.33 21.53 -10.84
C LYS A 782 -9.39 22.04 -9.87
N THR A 783 -9.04 23.05 -9.09
CA THR A 783 -9.83 23.50 -7.92
C THR A 783 -10.09 25.00 -7.94
N ARG A 784 -11.29 25.44 -7.52
CA ARG A 784 -11.64 26.88 -7.47
C ARG A 784 -12.57 27.24 -6.31
N VAL A 785 -12.31 28.38 -5.66
CA VAL A 785 -13.19 28.97 -4.64
C VAL A 785 -14.28 29.84 -5.28
N PHE A 786 -15.50 29.68 -4.78
CA PHE A 786 -16.67 30.50 -5.08
C PHE A 786 -17.13 31.16 -3.76
N ASN A 787 -16.62 32.37 -3.48
CA ASN A 787 -16.90 33.10 -2.25
C ASN A 787 -18.18 33.93 -2.37
N LEU A 788 -19.15 33.70 -1.48
CA LEU A 788 -20.47 34.35 -1.54
C LEU A 788 -20.41 35.89 -1.37
N GLY A 789 -19.39 36.42 -0.69
CA GLY A 789 -19.19 37.86 -0.53
C GLY A 789 -18.94 38.58 -1.86
N ASP A 790 -18.28 37.94 -2.82
CA ASP A 790 -18.00 38.54 -4.14
C ASP A 790 -19.28 38.68 -4.99
N TYR A 791 -20.19 37.70 -4.92
CA TYR A 791 -21.50 37.79 -5.58
C TYR A 791 -22.39 38.83 -4.91
N ARG A 792 -22.34 38.95 -3.57
CA ARG A 792 -23.05 39.99 -2.81
C ARG A 792 -22.60 41.39 -3.20
N ARG A 793 -21.28 41.65 -3.21
CA ARG A 793 -20.69 42.95 -3.62
C ARG A 793 -20.99 43.33 -5.07
N LYS A 794 -21.08 42.35 -5.98
CA LYS A 794 -21.48 42.57 -7.38
C LYS A 794 -22.98 42.86 -7.55
N ALA A 795 -23.81 42.42 -6.62
CA ALA A 795 -25.26 42.61 -6.69
C ALA A 795 -25.71 43.97 -6.13
N GLU A 796 -25.13 44.43 -5.02
CA GLU A 796 -25.55 45.65 -4.33
C GLU A 796 -24.44 46.25 -3.47
N LYS A 797 -24.17 47.56 -3.63
CA LYS A 797 -23.06 48.25 -2.93
C LYS A 797 -23.33 48.50 -1.43
N GLU A 798 -24.58 48.73 -1.05
CA GLU A 798 -24.96 49.04 0.34
C GLU A 798 -25.02 47.80 1.26
N SER A 799 -24.76 46.62 0.70
CA SER A 799 -24.81 45.32 1.38
C SER A 799 -23.69 45.04 2.41
N THR A 800 -22.97 46.07 2.87
CA THR A 800 -21.79 45.96 3.75
C THR A 800 -22.12 45.98 5.24
N GLN A 801 -23.01 46.89 5.69
CA GLN A 801 -23.33 47.10 7.11
C GLN A 801 -24.02 45.90 7.78
N HIS A 802 -23.85 45.76 9.09
CA HIS A 802 -24.43 44.68 9.91
C HIS A 802 -25.96 44.58 9.78
N ASN A 803 -26.67 45.71 9.57
CA ASN A 803 -28.14 45.75 9.48
C ASN A 803 -28.69 44.98 8.27
N PHE A 804 -27.90 44.84 7.21
CA PHE A 804 -28.24 43.98 6.08
C PHE A 804 -28.41 42.51 6.54
N PHE A 805 -27.56 42.04 7.46
CA PHE A 805 -27.42 40.63 7.83
C PHE A 805 -28.41 40.12 8.89
N ARG A 806 -29.27 40.99 9.45
CA ARG A 806 -30.30 40.60 10.42
C ARG A 806 -31.25 39.53 9.85
N GLY A 807 -31.81 38.69 10.72
CA GLY A 807 -32.78 37.67 10.36
C GLY A 807 -34.17 38.22 9.99
N ASP A 808 -34.56 39.36 10.55
CA ASP A 808 -35.82 40.06 10.26
C ASP A 808 -35.77 40.94 8.99
N ASN A 809 -34.58 41.19 8.44
CA ASN A 809 -34.40 41.90 7.17
C ASN A 809 -34.73 40.97 5.98
N THR A 810 -36.03 40.91 5.64
CA THR A 810 -36.55 40.00 4.59
C THR A 810 -36.03 40.32 3.19
N GLU A 811 -35.66 41.57 2.89
CA GLU A 811 -35.11 41.98 1.59
C GLU A 811 -33.65 41.56 1.48
N GLY A 812 -32.84 41.86 2.50
CA GLY A 812 -31.46 41.39 2.60
C GLY A 812 -31.37 39.86 2.59
N LEU A 813 -32.32 39.15 3.20
CA LEU A 813 -32.41 37.69 3.16
C LEU A 813 -32.63 37.18 1.72
N LYS A 814 -33.64 37.69 1.01
CA LYS A 814 -33.90 37.36 -0.41
C LYS A 814 -32.68 37.62 -1.29
N LEU A 815 -31.97 38.74 -1.08
CA LEU A 815 -30.77 39.05 -1.85
C LEU A 815 -29.62 38.07 -1.53
N ARG A 816 -29.40 37.72 -0.26
CA ARG A 816 -28.42 36.69 0.13
C ARG A 816 -28.71 35.35 -0.53
N GLU A 817 -29.97 34.91 -0.55
CA GLU A 817 -30.37 33.67 -1.20
C GLU A 817 -30.15 33.71 -2.71
N LYS A 818 -30.55 34.79 -3.39
CA LYS A 818 -30.31 35.01 -4.83
C LYS A 818 -28.81 34.94 -5.16
N CYS A 819 -27.97 35.63 -4.39
CA CYS A 819 -26.51 35.59 -4.57
C CYS A 819 -25.94 34.18 -4.34
N ALA A 820 -26.46 33.46 -3.33
CA ALA A 820 -25.99 32.13 -2.97
C ALA A 820 -26.49 31.03 -3.91
N ILE A 821 -27.58 31.25 -4.64
CA ILE A 821 -28.02 30.39 -5.76
C ILE A 821 -27.18 30.70 -7.01
N ALA A 822 -26.90 31.97 -7.31
CA ALA A 822 -26.05 32.37 -8.42
C ALA A 822 -24.63 31.77 -8.31
N ALA A 823 -23.99 31.91 -7.14
CA ALA A 823 -22.66 31.34 -6.87
C ALA A 823 -22.63 29.80 -6.96
N LEU A 824 -23.68 29.12 -6.48
CA LEU A 824 -23.79 27.66 -6.52
C LEU A 824 -23.97 27.15 -7.96
N ASN A 825 -24.75 27.86 -8.77
CA ASN A 825 -24.93 27.56 -10.19
C ASN A 825 -23.65 27.82 -11.01
N ASP A 826 -22.96 28.94 -10.76
CA ASP A 826 -21.70 29.29 -11.42
C ASP A 826 -20.62 28.24 -11.13
N MET A 827 -20.50 27.78 -9.88
CA MET A 827 -19.64 26.65 -9.51
C MET A 827 -20.00 25.36 -10.25
N CYS A 828 -21.29 25.00 -10.32
CA CYS A 828 -21.73 23.81 -11.06
C CYS A 828 -21.45 23.91 -12.55
N ASN A 829 -21.55 25.10 -13.13
CA ASN A 829 -21.29 25.36 -14.54
C ASN A 829 -19.78 25.34 -14.83
N TRP A 830 -18.95 25.91 -13.96
CA TRP A 830 -17.50 25.82 -14.05
C TRP A 830 -17.01 24.37 -14.04
N ILE A 831 -17.52 23.54 -13.12
CA ILE A 831 -17.24 22.10 -13.09
C ILE A 831 -17.64 21.44 -14.43
N LYS A 832 -18.91 21.56 -14.86
CA LYS A 832 -19.40 20.82 -16.05
C LYS A 832 -18.93 21.35 -17.41
N LEU A 833 -18.56 22.64 -17.52
CA LEU A 833 -18.27 23.29 -18.80
C LEU A 833 -16.80 23.70 -18.98
N GLN A 834 -16.01 23.77 -17.90
CA GLN A 834 -14.60 24.17 -17.94
C GLN A 834 -13.64 23.10 -17.37
N GLY A 835 -14.15 21.89 -17.09
CA GLY A 835 -13.32 20.76 -16.64
C GLY A 835 -12.73 20.95 -15.24
N GLY A 836 -13.46 21.62 -14.34
CA GLY A 836 -13.08 21.75 -12.93
C GLY A 836 -13.43 20.49 -12.13
N GLU A 837 -12.53 20.04 -11.27
CA GLU A 837 -12.70 18.78 -10.51
C GLU A 837 -13.24 19.02 -9.10
N VAL A 838 -12.83 20.11 -8.45
CA VAL A 838 -13.24 20.45 -7.07
C VAL A 838 -13.74 21.90 -6.97
N GLY A 839 -15.03 22.07 -6.68
CA GLY A 839 -15.63 23.38 -6.39
C GLY A 839 -15.69 23.65 -4.89
N VAL A 840 -15.10 24.76 -4.42
CA VAL A 840 -15.10 25.14 -3.00
C VAL A 840 -16.06 26.31 -2.76
N PHE A 841 -17.21 26.04 -2.12
CA PHE A 841 -18.25 27.02 -1.84
C PHE A 841 -18.04 27.70 -0.47
N ASP A 842 -17.43 28.88 -0.47
CA ASP A 842 -17.13 29.65 0.76
C ASP A 842 -18.29 30.59 1.13
N ALA A 843 -19.12 30.12 2.06
CA ALA A 843 -20.24 30.83 2.67
C ALA A 843 -20.38 30.42 4.15
N THR A 844 -21.37 30.94 4.87
CA THR A 844 -21.62 30.59 6.29
C THR A 844 -22.53 29.37 6.47
N ASN A 845 -23.51 29.17 5.56
CA ASN A 845 -24.41 28.01 5.50
C ASN A 845 -24.99 27.59 6.87
N THR A 846 -25.48 28.58 7.63
CA THR A 846 -25.77 28.49 9.06
C THR A 846 -26.99 27.64 9.44
N THR A 847 -27.91 27.35 8.52
CA THR A 847 -29.14 26.59 8.83
C THR A 847 -29.14 25.21 8.14
N ILE A 848 -29.83 24.26 8.77
CA ILE A 848 -30.07 22.91 8.23
C ILE A 848 -30.76 23.02 6.86
N ASP A 849 -31.78 23.87 6.70
CA ASP A 849 -32.47 24.06 5.41
C ASP A 849 -31.54 24.55 4.29
N ARG A 850 -30.54 25.39 4.61
CA ARG A 850 -29.54 25.83 3.64
C ARG A 850 -28.62 24.69 3.23
N ARG A 851 -28.25 23.78 4.14
CA ARG A 851 -27.47 22.57 3.85
C ARG A 851 -28.29 21.55 3.05
N ASN A 852 -29.53 21.32 3.44
CA ASN A 852 -30.52 20.52 2.69
C ASN A 852 -30.64 21.00 1.24
N LEU A 853 -30.83 22.31 1.00
CA LEU A 853 -30.93 22.88 -0.35
C LEU A 853 -29.67 22.61 -1.20
N ILE A 854 -28.48 22.72 -0.58
CA ILE A 854 -27.21 22.46 -1.25
C ILE A 854 -27.04 20.97 -1.55
N TYR A 855 -27.35 20.07 -0.61
CA TYR A 855 -27.35 18.62 -0.83
C TYR A 855 -28.25 18.22 -2.02
N LYS A 856 -29.51 18.68 -2.03
CA LYS A 856 -30.45 18.42 -3.14
C LYS A 856 -29.99 19.01 -4.47
N THR A 857 -29.17 20.07 -4.45
CA THR A 857 -28.65 20.68 -5.67
C THR A 857 -27.41 19.98 -6.20
N ILE A 858 -26.51 19.53 -5.33
CA ILE A 858 -25.21 18.97 -5.70
C ILE A 858 -25.27 17.45 -5.86
N VAL A 859 -25.87 16.74 -4.91
CA VAL A 859 -25.98 15.27 -4.92
C VAL A 859 -27.15 14.87 -5.84
N GLU A 860 -28.39 15.13 -5.43
CA GLU A 860 -29.59 14.65 -6.15
C GLU A 860 -29.68 15.18 -7.61
N LYS A 861 -29.44 16.47 -7.84
CA LYS A 861 -29.66 17.12 -9.15
C LYS A 861 -28.44 17.20 -10.07
N LYS A 862 -27.20 17.08 -9.55
CA LYS A 862 -25.98 17.21 -10.37
C LYS A 862 -25.12 15.94 -10.40
N ASN A 863 -25.37 14.99 -9.49
CA ASN A 863 -24.62 13.76 -9.25
C ASN A 863 -23.12 14.00 -8.97
N PHE A 864 -22.83 14.94 -8.07
CA PHE A 864 -21.48 15.24 -7.58
C PHE A 864 -21.29 14.72 -6.15
N LYS A 865 -20.04 14.39 -5.80
CA LYS A 865 -19.66 14.13 -4.41
C LYS A 865 -19.67 15.44 -3.63
N LEU A 866 -20.21 15.42 -2.41
CA LEU A 866 -20.36 16.60 -1.56
C LEU A 866 -19.69 16.32 -0.21
N LEU A 867 -18.93 17.30 0.30
CA LEU A 867 -18.31 17.28 1.63
C LEU A 867 -18.56 18.64 2.30
N PHE A 868 -19.26 18.66 3.44
CA PHE A 868 -19.34 19.88 4.26
C PHE A 868 -18.14 19.99 5.19
N VAL A 869 -17.61 21.19 5.38
CA VAL A 869 -16.46 21.47 6.26
C VAL A 869 -16.85 22.61 7.21
N GLU A 870 -17.21 22.23 8.42
CA GLU A 870 -17.62 23.16 9.46
C GLU A 870 -16.42 23.63 10.30
N SER A 871 -16.24 24.94 10.42
CA SER A 871 -15.22 25.55 11.27
C SER A 871 -15.86 26.20 12.49
N ILE A 872 -15.56 25.64 13.65
CA ILE A 872 -16.08 26.02 14.97
C ILE A 872 -14.89 26.53 15.77
N CYS A 873 -14.88 27.81 16.13
CA CYS A 873 -13.82 28.40 16.94
C CYS A 873 -14.44 29.40 17.91
N ASN A 874 -14.18 29.20 19.19
CA ASN A 874 -14.73 30.05 20.26
C ASN A 874 -13.65 30.84 21.01
N ASP A 875 -12.37 30.70 20.62
CA ASP A 875 -11.27 31.51 21.15
C ASP A 875 -11.41 32.99 20.71
N PRO A 876 -11.58 33.95 21.64
CA PRO A 876 -11.74 35.36 21.28
C PRO A 876 -10.54 35.96 20.53
N LYS A 877 -9.31 35.49 20.80
CA LYS A 877 -8.10 36.04 20.16
C LYS A 877 -8.05 35.66 18.69
N ILE A 878 -8.32 34.38 18.39
CA ILE A 878 -8.36 33.88 17.01
C ILE A 878 -9.49 34.58 16.23
N ILE A 879 -10.61 34.89 16.89
CA ILE A 879 -11.71 35.67 16.28
C ILE A 879 -11.25 37.12 16.00
N GLU A 880 -10.61 37.79 16.96
CA GLU A 880 -10.12 39.16 16.83
C GLU A 880 -9.07 39.29 15.70
N GLU A 881 -8.05 38.42 15.71
CA GLU A 881 -7.02 38.31 14.67
C GLU A 881 -7.65 38.10 13.28
N ASN A 882 -8.59 37.16 13.14
CA ASN A 882 -9.27 36.91 11.86
C ASN A 882 -10.16 38.09 11.39
N ILE A 883 -10.65 38.93 12.29
CA ILE A 883 -11.39 40.15 11.92
C ILE A 883 -10.41 41.19 11.39
N LYS A 884 -9.32 41.48 12.12
CA LYS A 884 -8.30 42.47 11.74
C LYS A 884 -7.61 42.12 10.42
N ASP A 885 -7.05 40.91 10.30
CA ASP A 885 -6.27 40.48 9.14
C ASP A 885 -7.11 40.30 7.86
N VAL A 886 -8.36 39.85 7.98
CA VAL A 886 -9.14 39.31 6.85
C VAL A 886 -10.45 40.04 6.58
N LYS A 887 -10.97 40.86 7.51
CA LYS A 887 -12.30 41.48 7.39
C LYS A 887 -12.27 43.01 7.43
N VAL A 888 -11.55 43.61 8.37
CA VAL A 888 -11.38 45.06 8.44
C VAL A 888 -10.56 45.57 7.25
N ASN A 889 -9.43 44.91 6.95
CA ASN A 889 -8.65 45.09 5.72
C ASN A 889 -9.31 44.41 4.48
N GLY A 890 -10.63 44.56 4.36
CA GLY A 890 -11.48 43.88 3.37
C GLY A 890 -12.39 44.84 2.59
N PRO A 891 -12.85 44.46 1.38
CA PRO A 891 -13.67 45.31 0.51
C PRO A 891 -15.07 45.69 1.03
N ASP A 892 -15.42 45.25 2.24
CA ASP A 892 -16.66 45.65 2.91
C ASP A 892 -16.46 46.96 3.72
N TYR A 893 -15.22 47.40 4.00
CA TYR A 893 -14.89 48.49 4.96
C TYR A 893 -13.80 49.47 4.50
N GLU A 894 -13.48 49.57 3.20
CA GLU A 894 -12.35 50.36 2.65
C GLU A 894 -12.31 51.86 3.02
N ASN A 895 -13.40 52.44 3.53
CA ASN A 895 -13.53 53.85 3.91
C ASN A 895 -14.03 54.03 5.37
N VAL A 896 -13.77 53.05 6.24
CA VAL A 896 -14.23 53.00 7.64
C VAL A 896 -13.03 52.78 8.57
N THR A 897 -13.03 53.35 9.79
CA THR A 897 -11.90 53.15 10.72
C THR A 897 -11.83 51.73 11.26
N GLU A 898 -10.65 51.30 11.74
CA GLU A 898 -10.44 49.91 12.20
C GLU A 898 -11.43 49.52 13.32
N GLU A 899 -11.65 50.43 14.28
CA GLU A 899 -12.56 50.22 15.42
C GLU A 899 -14.03 50.15 15.01
N GLU A 900 -14.47 51.02 14.08
CA GLU A 900 -15.85 51.02 13.56
C GLU A 900 -16.14 49.77 12.73
N ALA A 901 -15.20 49.37 11.86
CA ALA A 901 -15.30 48.16 11.07
C ALA A 901 -15.30 46.90 11.94
N PHE A 902 -14.47 46.86 12.98
CA PHE A 902 -14.47 45.78 13.98
C PHE A 902 -15.83 45.69 14.69
N LYS A 903 -16.38 46.83 15.13
CA LYS A 903 -17.66 46.92 15.86
C LYS A 903 -18.85 46.48 15.01
N ASP A 904 -18.95 46.94 13.76
CA ASP A 904 -19.96 46.49 12.80
C ASP A 904 -19.83 44.98 12.54
N PHE A 905 -18.61 44.47 12.32
CA PHE A 905 -18.39 43.05 12.04
C PHE A 905 -18.74 42.15 13.25
N MET A 906 -18.50 42.61 14.47
CA MET A 906 -18.96 41.92 15.69
C MET A 906 -20.49 41.89 15.81
N GLN A 907 -21.17 42.99 15.49
CA GLN A 907 -22.65 42.99 15.43
C GLN A 907 -23.16 42.06 14.32
N ARG A 908 -22.48 42.01 13.17
CA ARG A 908 -22.75 41.07 12.07
C ARG A 908 -22.54 39.61 12.46
N ILE A 909 -21.58 39.30 13.34
CA ILE A 909 -21.42 37.95 13.93
C ILE A 909 -22.65 37.60 14.77
N ALA A 910 -23.08 38.49 15.67
CA ALA A 910 -24.24 38.26 16.55
C ALA A 910 -25.54 37.99 15.77
N HIS A 911 -25.77 38.67 14.62
CA HIS A 911 -26.92 38.40 13.74
C HIS A 911 -26.89 37.02 13.10
N TYR A 912 -25.71 36.43 12.86
CA TYR A 912 -25.59 35.04 12.40
C TYR A 912 -25.71 34.03 13.55
N GLU A 913 -25.24 34.37 14.76
CA GLU A 913 -25.29 33.49 15.94
C GLU A 913 -26.75 33.20 16.36
N GLN A 914 -27.67 34.15 16.19
CA GLN A 914 -29.12 33.96 16.42
C GLN A 914 -29.78 32.87 15.56
N VAL A 915 -29.18 32.51 14.42
CA VAL A 915 -29.75 31.57 13.43
C VAL A 915 -28.79 30.41 13.08
N TYR A 916 -27.75 30.20 13.89
CA TYR A 916 -26.72 29.20 13.62
C TYR A 916 -27.04 27.84 14.25
N GLN A 917 -27.23 26.86 13.37
CA GLN A 917 -27.35 25.44 13.68
C GLN A 917 -26.07 24.75 13.21
N THR A 918 -25.29 24.19 14.15
CA THR A 918 -24.15 23.33 13.79
C THR A 918 -24.60 22.07 13.05
N ILE A 919 -23.71 21.36 12.34
CA ILE A 919 -24.06 20.09 11.70
C ILE A 919 -24.37 19.04 12.77
N ASP A 920 -25.49 18.34 12.63
CA ASP A 920 -26.00 17.41 13.63
C ASP A 920 -25.82 15.95 13.18
N GLU A 921 -25.04 15.15 13.91
CA GLU A 921 -24.69 13.76 13.53
C GLU A 921 -25.92 12.83 13.42
N GLU A 922 -27.00 13.10 14.15
CA GLU A 922 -28.23 12.30 14.08
C GLU A 922 -29.20 12.83 13.03
N LYS A 923 -29.46 14.15 13.01
CA LYS A 923 -30.46 14.78 12.13
C LYS A 923 -29.95 14.96 10.70
N GLU A 924 -28.64 15.06 10.52
CA GLU A 924 -27.96 15.22 9.23
C GLU A 924 -27.00 14.05 8.94
N GLY A 925 -27.21 12.89 9.59
CA GLY A 925 -26.44 11.64 9.42
C GLY A 925 -26.48 10.98 8.03
N TYR A 926 -26.98 11.69 7.02
CA TYR A 926 -26.91 11.35 5.60
C TYR A 926 -25.91 12.25 4.83
N LEU A 927 -25.30 13.24 5.50
CA LEU A 927 -24.28 14.12 4.96
C LEU A 927 -22.87 13.57 5.21
N SER A 928 -22.01 13.68 4.20
CA SER A 928 -20.56 13.58 4.38
C SER A 928 -20.04 14.93 4.90
N PHE A 929 -19.33 14.93 6.04
CA PHE A 929 -18.81 16.16 6.62
C PHE A 929 -17.57 16.00 7.50
N MET A 930 -16.86 17.11 7.66
CA MET A 930 -15.84 17.35 8.68
C MET A 930 -16.30 18.49 9.60
N LYS A 931 -16.01 18.38 10.90
CA LYS A 931 -16.13 19.48 11.88
C LYS A 931 -14.76 19.74 12.50
N ILE A 932 -14.24 20.95 12.41
CA ILE A 932 -12.98 21.37 13.02
C ILE A 932 -13.28 22.31 14.18
N TYR A 933 -12.75 21.99 15.37
CA TYR A 933 -12.91 22.74 16.60
C TYR A 933 -11.59 23.43 16.98
N ASP A 934 -11.67 24.71 17.36
CA ASP A 934 -10.58 25.56 17.87
C ASP A 934 -9.24 25.35 17.15
N ALA A 935 -9.23 25.68 15.85
CA ALA A 935 -8.05 25.60 14.97
C ALA A 935 -7.33 24.24 14.93
N GLY A 936 -8.10 23.14 15.02
CA GLY A 936 -7.59 21.77 14.89
C GLY A 936 -7.47 20.99 16.20
N ARG A 937 -7.76 21.61 17.35
CA ARG A 937 -7.77 20.98 18.69
C ARG A 937 -8.60 19.70 18.76
N LYS A 938 -9.72 19.66 18.04
CA LYS A 938 -10.53 18.45 17.79
C LYS A 938 -11.03 18.47 16.36
N VAL A 939 -11.03 17.31 15.71
CA VAL A 939 -11.62 17.10 14.39
C VAL A 939 -12.61 15.95 14.48
N VAL A 940 -13.77 16.08 13.85
CA VAL A 940 -14.78 15.03 13.67
C VAL A 940 -14.96 14.81 12.17
N ILE A 941 -15.03 13.55 11.73
CA ILE A 941 -15.19 13.16 10.32
C ILE A 941 -16.34 12.16 10.26
N HIS A 942 -17.31 12.42 9.37
CA HIS A 942 -18.49 11.59 9.19
C HIS A 942 -18.69 11.27 7.71
N GLN A 943 -18.85 9.98 7.38
CA GLN A 943 -19.09 9.46 6.02
C GLN A 943 -18.18 10.06 4.94
N SER A 944 -16.87 10.14 5.19
CA SER A 944 -15.91 10.49 4.15
C SER A 944 -15.68 9.30 3.20
N ASP A 945 -15.78 9.55 1.89
CA ASP A 945 -15.75 8.54 0.84
C ASP A 945 -14.93 9.03 -0.38
N GLY A 946 -14.07 8.15 -0.91
CA GLY A 946 -13.21 8.43 -2.05
C GLY A 946 -11.91 9.17 -1.74
N HIS A 947 -10.92 9.00 -2.64
CA HIS A 947 -9.55 9.47 -2.42
C HIS A 947 -9.41 11.00 -2.33
N ILE A 948 -10.23 11.77 -3.07
CA ILE A 948 -10.21 13.24 -3.02
C ILE A 948 -10.71 13.74 -1.66
N GLN A 949 -11.79 13.16 -1.12
CA GLN A 949 -12.25 13.53 0.23
C GLN A 949 -11.21 13.17 1.29
N ALA A 950 -10.63 11.97 1.24
CA ALA A 950 -9.56 11.57 2.16
C ALA A 950 -8.35 12.54 2.11
N ARG A 951 -7.96 13.00 0.91
CA ARG A 951 -6.90 14.01 0.72
C ARG A 951 -7.27 15.38 1.33
N ILE A 952 -8.51 15.84 1.11
CA ILE A 952 -9.05 17.08 1.72
C ILE A 952 -9.06 16.98 3.26
N VAL A 953 -9.53 15.86 3.80
CA VAL A 953 -9.57 15.55 5.23
C VAL A 953 -8.17 15.59 5.83
N TYR A 954 -7.21 14.88 5.22
CA TYR A 954 -5.83 14.83 5.67
C TYR A 954 -5.15 16.20 5.65
N PHE A 955 -5.35 17.01 4.60
CA PHE A 955 -4.86 18.38 4.54
C PHE A 955 -5.41 19.23 5.71
N PHE A 956 -6.72 19.20 5.94
CA PHE A 956 -7.33 19.98 7.02
C PHE A 956 -6.97 19.52 8.44
N MET A 957 -6.52 18.28 8.62
CA MET A 957 -5.94 17.82 9.90
C MET A 957 -4.52 18.36 10.15
N ASN A 958 -3.83 18.87 9.11
CA ASN A 958 -2.45 19.35 9.21
C ASN A 958 -2.28 20.87 9.12
N ILE A 959 -3.28 21.65 8.68
CA ILE A 959 -3.14 23.11 8.58
C ILE A 959 -2.97 23.81 9.94
N HIS A 960 -2.10 24.82 9.98
CA HIS A 960 -2.06 25.81 11.05
C HIS A 960 -2.79 27.09 10.61
N ILE A 961 -3.59 27.66 11.50
CA ILE A 961 -4.41 28.86 11.21
C ILE A 961 -3.75 30.15 11.73
N ASN A 962 -2.87 30.05 12.74
CA ASN A 962 -2.15 31.18 13.30
C ASN A 962 -0.95 31.60 12.44
N THR A 963 -0.64 32.90 12.44
CA THR A 963 0.53 33.49 11.78
C THR A 963 1.84 32.90 12.31
N ARG A 964 2.77 32.59 11.40
CA ARG A 964 4.09 31.98 11.66
C ARG A 964 5.11 32.39 10.58
N HIS A 965 6.38 32.07 10.80
CA HIS A 965 7.44 32.26 9.81
C HIS A 965 8.08 30.93 9.39
N ILE A 966 8.15 30.70 8.09
CA ILE A 966 8.94 29.61 7.48
C ILE A 966 10.14 30.27 6.81
N TYR A 967 11.34 29.78 7.10
CA TYR A 967 12.58 30.29 6.52
C TYR A 967 13.06 29.29 5.47
N LEU A 968 13.36 29.75 4.27
CA LEU A 968 14.00 28.96 3.22
C LEU A 968 15.41 29.51 2.97
N SER A 969 16.36 28.64 2.67
CA SER A 969 17.73 29.02 2.32
C SER A 969 18.28 27.97 1.35
N ARG A 970 18.96 28.41 0.28
CA ARG A 970 19.79 27.47 -0.47
C ARG A 970 20.99 27.09 0.40
N HIS A 971 21.51 25.88 0.21
CA HIS A 971 22.88 25.59 0.63
C HIS A 971 23.83 26.73 0.19
N GLY A 972 24.90 26.95 0.97
CA GLY A 972 26.00 27.80 0.54
C GLY A 972 26.54 27.37 -0.83
N GLU A 973 27.25 28.27 -1.48
CA GLU A 973 27.92 27.99 -2.75
C GLU A 973 28.76 26.70 -2.64
N SER A 974 28.58 25.79 -3.60
CA SER A 974 29.31 24.51 -3.66
C SER A 974 30.30 24.48 -4.81
N VAL A 975 31.30 23.60 -4.74
CA VAL A 975 32.39 23.51 -5.73
C VAL A 975 31.85 23.29 -7.15
N LEU A 976 30.75 22.55 -7.32
CA LEU A 976 30.10 22.41 -8.64
C LEU A 976 29.41 23.69 -9.12
N ASN A 977 28.91 24.55 -8.22
CA ASN A 977 28.33 25.83 -8.62
C ASN A 977 29.41 26.78 -9.17
N THR A 978 30.58 26.83 -8.54
CA THR A 978 31.71 27.66 -9.02
C THR A 978 32.25 27.27 -10.41
N VAL A 979 31.83 26.12 -10.97
CA VAL A 979 32.13 25.69 -12.34
C VAL A 979 30.86 25.50 -13.20
N GLY A 980 29.73 26.08 -12.79
CA GLY A 980 28.48 26.08 -13.57
C GLY A 980 27.78 24.72 -13.72
N ARG A 981 28.18 23.69 -12.98
CA ARG A 981 27.65 22.32 -13.07
C ARG A 981 26.37 22.15 -12.23
N ILE A 982 25.37 21.48 -12.77
CA ILE A 982 24.08 21.21 -12.10
C ILE A 982 24.14 19.92 -11.26
N GLY A 983 23.21 19.78 -10.30
CA GLY A 983 23.03 18.55 -9.52
C GLY A 983 24.20 18.23 -8.57
N GLY A 984 24.67 16.98 -8.61
CA GLY A 984 25.84 16.44 -7.92
C GLY A 984 25.75 16.38 -6.40
N ASN A 985 26.85 15.97 -5.75
CA ASN A 985 26.96 15.90 -4.28
C ASN A 985 28.29 16.46 -3.73
N SER A 986 28.78 17.55 -4.32
CA SER A 986 30.00 18.24 -3.87
C SER A 986 29.86 18.95 -2.52
N ASP A 987 31.03 19.19 -1.92
CA ASP A 987 31.23 20.01 -0.72
C ASP A 987 31.08 21.52 -1.02
N LEU A 988 31.00 22.34 0.04
CA LEU A 988 30.96 23.81 -0.07
C LEU A 988 32.26 24.42 -0.63
N SER A 989 32.15 25.57 -1.29
CA SER A 989 33.28 26.49 -1.53
C SER A 989 33.66 27.21 -0.23
N ASP A 990 34.73 28.00 -0.24
CA ASP A 990 35.08 28.84 0.92
C ASP A 990 34.03 29.92 1.19
N ARG A 991 33.47 30.53 0.14
CA ARG A 991 32.33 31.48 0.25
C ARG A 991 31.08 30.77 0.79
N GLY A 992 30.86 29.50 0.42
CA GLY A 992 29.83 28.66 1.02
C GLY A 992 30.05 28.37 2.51
N ARG A 993 31.30 28.13 2.94
CA ARG A 993 31.68 27.99 4.35
C ARG A 993 31.50 29.29 5.14
N GLU A 994 31.78 30.44 4.53
CA GLU A 994 31.48 31.76 5.10
C GLU A 994 29.98 31.96 5.27
N TYR A 995 29.17 31.61 4.25
CA TYR A 995 27.71 31.71 4.34
C TYR A 995 27.13 30.83 5.45
N SER A 996 27.65 29.60 5.66
CA SER A 996 27.23 28.76 6.79
C SER A 996 27.43 29.47 8.15
N LYS A 997 28.57 30.14 8.34
CA LYS A 997 28.87 30.93 9.56
C LYS A 997 27.95 32.13 9.71
N ALA A 998 27.69 32.85 8.62
CA ALA A 998 26.79 34.01 8.62
C ALA A 998 25.33 33.62 8.87
N LEU A 999 24.86 32.53 8.24
CA LEU A 999 23.52 31.98 8.42
C LEU A 999 23.30 31.54 9.87
N ALA A 1000 24.23 30.81 10.47
CA ALA A 1000 24.16 30.45 11.88
C ALA A 1000 24.15 31.66 12.82
N SER A 1001 25.01 32.66 12.56
CA SER A 1001 25.05 33.91 13.33
C SER A 1001 23.74 34.71 13.23
N TYR A 1002 23.15 34.79 12.02
CA TYR A 1002 21.86 35.45 11.80
C TYR A 1002 20.72 34.71 12.51
N ILE A 1003 20.59 33.38 12.30
CA ILE A 1003 19.53 32.58 12.91
C ILE A 1003 19.58 32.64 14.44
N LYS A 1004 20.80 32.68 15.01
CA LYS A 1004 21.02 32.89 16.45
C LYS A 1004 20.61 34.29 16.93
N SER A 1005 20.82 35.34 16.13
CA SER A 1005 20.41 36.71 16.49
C SER A 1005 18.89 36.96 16.37
N GLN A 1006 18.16 36.12 15.64
CA GLN A 1006 16.70 36.20 15.54
C GLN A 1006 15.93 35.56 16.72
N TYR A 1007 16.62 34.83 17.63
CA TYR A 1007 16.02 34.18 18.81
C TYR A 1007 14.74 33.35 18.52
N ILE A 1008 14.71 32.63 17.40
CA ILE A 1008 13.51 31.95 16.89
C ILE A 1008 13.11 30.78 17.82
N GLU A 1009 11.99 30.94 18.55
CA GLU A 1009 11.50 29.94 19.49
C GLU A 1009 11.22 28.59 18.78
N LYS A 1010 11.76 27.49 19.32
CA LYS A 1010 11.52 26.10 18.85
C LYS A 1010 11.74 25.89 17.34
N LEU A 1011 12.73 26.57 16.77
CA LEU A 1011 13.17 26.34 15.39
C LEU A 1011 13.55 24.86 15.15
N ARG A 1012 13.05 24.27 14.06
CA ARG A 1012 13.58 23.01 13.48
C ARG A 1012 14.32 23.33 12.19
N VAL A 1013 15.43 22.66 11.92
CA VAL A 1013 16.22 22.83 10.69
C VAL A 1013 16.11 21.58 9.83
N TRP A 1014 15.66 21.72 8.60
CA TRP A 1014 15.53 20.60 7.67
C TRP A 1014 16.56 20.71 6.54
N THR A 1015 17.18 19.58 6.24
CA THR A 1015 18.20 19.44 5.22
C THR A 1015 17.85 18.32 4.25
N SER A 1016 18.46 18.36 3.06
CA SER A 1016 18.52 17.20 2.19
C SER A 1016 19.58 16.19 2.68
N TYR A 1017 19.74 15.07 1.98
CA TYR A 1017 20.82 14.12 2.25
C TYR A 1017 22.17 14.51 1.61
N TYR A 1018 22.24 15.63 0.89
CA TYR A 1018 23.45 16.04 0.17
C TYR A 1018 24.41 16.87 1.05
N LYS A 1019 25.72 16.65 0.89
CA LYS A 1019 26.77 17.22 1.74
C LYS A 1019 26.62 18.72 1.96
N ARG A 1020 26.41 19.48 0.88
CA ARG A 1020 26.32 20.94 0.90
C ARG A 1020 25.19 21.49 1.78
N THR A 1021 24.02 20.85 1.87
CA THR A 1021 22.94 21.34 2.77
C THR A 1021 23.28 21.04 4.23
N ILE A 1022 23.78 19.84 4.52
CA ILE A 1022 24.23 19.42 5.86
C ILE A 1022 25.39 20.30 6.35
N GLN A 1023 26.38 20.58 5.50
CA GLN A 1023 27.49 21.48 5.81
C GLN A 1023 27.00 22.91 6.06
N THR A 1024 26.06 23.41 5.26
CA THR A 1024 25.47 24.75 5.46
C THR A 1024 24.77 24.85 6.82
N ALA A 1025 24.03 23.81 7.22
CA ALA A 1025 23.34 23.72 8.50
C ALA A 1025 24.26 23.46 9.71
N SER A 1026 25.50 22.99 9.50
CA SER A 1026 26.34 22.38 10.55
C SER A 1026 26.65 23.26 11.78
N LEU A 1027 26.55 24.59 11.65
CA LEU A 1027 26.81 25.56 12.72
C LEU A 1027 25.53 26.09 13.40
N ILE A 1028 24.34 25.63 12.98
CA ILE A 1028 23.05 26.09 13.49
C ILE A 1028 22.64 25.26 14.71
N ASP A 1029 22.58 25.92 15.87
CA ASP A 1029 22.20 25.35 17.17
C ASP A 1029 20.67 25.18 17.28
N ALA A 1030 20.15 24.17 16.61
CA ALA A 1030 18.74 23.77 16.60
C ALA A 1030 18.61 22.28 16.19
N PRO A 1031 17.51 21.58 16.55
CA PRO A 1031 17.24 20.22 16.08
C PRO A 1031 17.28 20.13 14.54
N GLN A 1032 18.15 19.25 14.01
CA GLN A 1032 18.37 19.09 12.57
C GLN A 1032 17.83 17.76 12.07
N GLU A 1033 17.10 17.79 10.96
CA GLU A 1033 16.47 16.63 10.33
C GLU A 1033 16.86 16.51 8.85
N ARG A 1034 16.89 15.28 8.34
CA ARG A 1034 17.28 14.97 6.96
C ARG A 1034 16.10 14.33 6.23
N TRP A 1035 15.58 15.04 5.24
CA TRP A 1035 14.43 14.63 4.45
C TRP A 1035 14.90 14.27 3.05
N LYS A 1036 14.74 13.00 2.64
CA LYS A 1036 15.12 12.55 1.27
C LYS A 1036 14.27 13.25 0.20
N ALA A 1037 13.04 13.61 0.56
CA ALA A 1037 12.16 14.47 -0.24
C ALA A 1037 12.73 15.88 -0.52
N LEU A 1038 13.68 16.38 0.29
CA LEU A 1038 14.37 17.66 0.08
C LEU A 1038 15.63 17.57 -0.79
N ASN A 1039 15.99 16.39 -1.34
CA ASN A 1039 17.08 16.28 -2.33
C ASN A 1039 16.73 17.09 -3.60
N GLU A 1040 17.75 17.62 -4.29
CA GLU A 1040 17.56 18.34 -5.57
C GLU A 1040 16.81 17.47 -6.58
N VAL A 1041 16.21 18.09 -7.62
CA VAL A 1041 15.71 17.35 -8.78
C VAL A 1041 16.84 16.51 -9.38
N ASN A 1042 16.60 15.21 -9.57
CA ASN A 1042 17.54 14.31 -10.24
C ASN A 1042 17.62 14.68 -11.72
N ALA A 1043 18.76 15.20 -12.16
CA ALA A 1043 19.02 15.53 -13.56
C ALA A 1043 19.40 14.28 -14.41
N GLY A 1044 19.47 13.09 -13.80
CA GLY A 1044 19.72 11.82 -14.45
C GLY A 1044 21.03 11.82 -15.25
N GLU A 1045 20.95 11.58 -16.56
CA GLU A 1045 22.11 11.59 -17.47
C GLU A 1045 22.75 12.99 -17.64
N CYS A 1046 22.10 14.05 -17.17
CA CYS A 1046 22.62 15.43 -17.15
C CYS A 1046 23.23 15.85 -15.79
N GLU A 1047 23.33 14.94 -14.81
CA GLU A 1047 23.98 15.20 -13.51
C GLU A 1047 25.44 15.62 -13.67
N GLU A 1048 25.88 16.56 -12.83
CA GLU A 1048 27.22 17.16 -12.80
C GLU A 1048 27.68 17.80 -14.13
N MET A 1049 26.79 18.07 -15.09
CA MET A 1049 27.10 18.79 -16.34
C MET A 1049 26.76 20.29 -16.28
N THR A 1050 27.43 21.09 -17.09
CA THR A 1050 27.11 22.51 -17.35
C THR A 1050 26.00 22.63 -18.41
N TYR A 1051 25.32 23.77 -18.49
CA TYR A 1051 24.30 23.98 -19.52
C TYR A 1051 24.86 23.94 -20.96
N HIS A 1052 26.11 24.33 -21.18
CA HIS A 1052 26.80 24.18 -22.46
C HIS A 1052 26.98 22.70 -22.81
N GLU A 1053 27.59 21.91 -21.91
CA GLU A 1053 27.75 20.45 -22.12
C GLU A 1053 26.42 19.71 -22.33
N ILE A 1054 25.31 20.17 -21.72
CA ILE A 1054 23.98 19.58 -21.92
C ILE A 1054 23.42 19.96 -23.30
N ALA A 1055 23.58 21.20 -23.76
CA ALA A 1055 23.16 21.60 -25.10
C ALA A 1055 23.99 20.90 -26.20
N ASP A 1056 25.29 20.73 -25.99
CA ASP A 1056 26.19 20.06 -26.94
C ASP A 1056 25.93 18.55 -27.03
N LYS A 1057 25.73 17.86 -25.90
CA LYS A 1057 25.53 16.39 -25.84
C LYS A 1057 24.09 15.96 -26.02
N PHE A 1058 23.13 16.79 -25.61
CA PHE A 1058 21.71 16.48 -25.57
C PHE A 1058 20.84 17.64 -26.11
N PRO A 1059 21.09 18.16 -27.33
CA PRO A 1059 20.43 19.36 -27.84
C PRO A 1059 18.90 19.28 -27.86
N MET A 1060 18.35 18.10 -28.22
CA MET A 1060 16.91 17.87 -28.22
C MET A 1060 16.30 17.90 -26.81
N GLU A 1061 16.99 17.33 -25.83
CA GLU A 1061 16.56 17.31 -24.42
C GLU A 1061 16.64 18.73 -23.81
N PHE A 1062 17.70 19.47 -24.16
CA PHE A 1062 17.89 20.88 -23.76
C PHE A 1062 16.78 21.78 -24.31
N ALA A 1063 16.37 21.58 -25.57
CA ALA A 1063 15.24 22.29 -26.17
C ALA A 1063 13.88 21.88 -25.57
N ALA A 1064 13.62 20.57 -25.42
CA ALA A 1064 12.37 20.06 -24.83
C ALA A 1064 12.15 20.57 -23.40
N ARG A 1065 13.24 20.62 -22.61
CA ARG A 1065 13.27 21.20 -21.26
C ARG A 1065 12.87 22.67 -21.22
N ASP A 1066 13.13 23.45 -22.25
CA ASP A 1066 12.76 24.87 -22.28
C ASP A 1066 11.32 25.10 -22.74
N ILE A 1067 10.81 24.24 -23.63
CA ILE A 1067 9.42 24.26 -24.11
C ILE A 1067 8.45 24.03 -22.94
N GLU A 1068 8.60 22.91 -22.20
CA GLU A 1068 7.63 22.49 -21.18
C GLU A 1068 8.31 22.07 -19.86
N LYS A 1069 9.16 22.94 -19.33
CA LYS A 1069 10.03 22.70 -18.15
C LYS A 1069 9.36 22.16 -16.88
N TYR A 1070 8.04 22.27 -16.75
CA TYR A 1070 7.32 21.70 -15.61
C TYR A 1070 7.13 20.18 -15.74
N HIS A 1071 6.63 19.74 -16.90
CA HIS A 1071 6.36 18.33 -17.21
C HIS A 1071 7.56 17.58 -17.79
N TYR A 1072 8.53 18.31 -18.41
CA TYR A 1072 9.79 17.72 -18.87
C TYR A 1072 10.51 16.99 -17.73
N ARG A 1073 10.81 15.70 -17.96
CA ARG A 1073 11.60 14.82 -17.10
C ARG A 1073 12.96 14.60 -17.77
N TYR A 1074 14.06 14.81 -17.05
CA TYR A 1074 15.40 14.52 -17.59
C TYR A 1074 15.54 13.02 -17.94
N PRO A 1075 16.35 12.64 -18.94
CA PRO A 1075 16.69 11.23 -19.20
C PRO A 1075 17.25 10.56 -17.94
N SER A 1076 16.61 9.45 -17.53
CA SER A 1076 16.88 8.74 -16.26
C SER A 1076 16.71 9.58 -14.97
N GLY A 1077 16.01 10.72 -15.05
CA GLY A 1077 15.83 11.71 -13.99
C GLY A 1077 14.37 11.97 -13.58
N GLU A 1078 14.12 13.14 -13.00
CA GLU A 1078 12.81 13.63 -12.51
C GLU A 1078 12.35 14.88 -13.28
N SER A 1079 11.04 15.16 -13.30
CA SER A 1079 10.46 16.45 -13.69
C SER A 1079 10.20 17.36 -12.47
N TYR A 1080 9.76 18.59 -12.72
CA TYR A 1080 9.24 19.45 -11.64
C TYR A 1080 7.91 18.90 -11.07
N GLU A 1081 7.10 18.23 -11.89
CA GLU A 1081 5.89 17.52 -11.47
C GLU A 1081 6.20 16.32 -10.54
N ASP A 1082 7.21 15.50 -10.88
CA ASP A 1082 7.69 14.43 -9.99
C ASP A 1082 8.18 14.99 -8.65
N LEU A 1083 8.93 16.10 -8.70
CA LEU A 1083 9.44 16.78 -7.52
C LEU A 1083 8.30 17.37 -6.66
N VAL A 1084 7.24 17.90 -7.27
CA VAL A 1084 6.05 18.36 -6.57
C VAL A 1084 5.35 17.20 -5.85
N ALA A 1085 5.13 16.08 -6.53
CA ALA A 1085 4.58 14.87 -5.90
C ALA A 1085 5.47 14.35 -4.75
N ARG A 1086 6.80 14.35 -4.93
CA ARG A 1086 7.78 14.01 -3.89
C ARG A 1086 7.77 14.96 -2.69
N LEU A 1087 7.39 16.23 -2.88
CA LEU A 1087 7.35 17.25 -1.84
C LEU A 1087 6.02 17.35 -1.09
N GLU A 1088 4.97 16.63 -1.50
CA GLU A 1088 3.68 16.66 -0.82
C GLU A 1088 3.77 16.39 0.71
N PRO A 1089 4.50 15.38 1.21
CA PRO A 1089 4.68 15.18 2.65
C PRO A 1089 5.42 16.32 3.35
N VAL A 1090 6.32 17.00 2.64
CA VAL A 1090 7.05 18.17 3.15
C VAL A 1090 6.11 19.37 3.29
N ILE A 1091 5.20 19.58 2.33
CA ILE A 1091 4.16 20.61 2.45
C ILE A 1091 3.22 20.33 3.61
N MET A 1092 2.84 19.06 3.87
CA MET A 1092 2.00 18.72 5.02
C MET A 1092 2.67 19.05 6.36
N GLU A 1093 3.95 18.68 6.54
CA GLU A 1093 4.68 18.99 7.77
C GLU A 1093 4.99 20.50 7.88
N LEU A 1094 5.28 21.22 6.78
CA LEU A 1094 5.41 22.69 6.82
C LEU A 1094 4.09 23.38 7.17
N GLU A 1095 2.96 22.85 6.72
CA GLU A 1095 1.66 23.38 7.13
C GLU A 1095 1.32 23.04 8.59
N ARG A 1096 1.94 22.00 9.18
CA ARG A 1096 1.76 21.61 10.58
C ARG A 1096 2.70 22.32 11.57
N GLN A 1097 3.94 22.61 11.19
CA GLN A 1097 5.00 23.08 12.10
C GLN A 1097 5.08 24.60 12.21
N LYS A 1098 5.45 25.12 13.40
CA LYS A 1098 5.50 26.57 13.66
C LYS A 1098 6.67 27.27 12.95
N ASN A 1099 7.89 27.02 13.42
CA ASN A 1099 9.09 27.71 12.95
C ASN A 1099 10.05 26.66 12.35
N VAL A 1100 10.27 26.72 11.04
CA VAL A 1100 11.14 25.78 10.31
C VAL A 1100 12.09 26.55 9.41
N LEU A 1101 13.37 26.16 9.39
CA LEU A 1101 14.37 26.58 8.42
C LEU A 1101 14.68 25.41 7.46
N VAL A 1102 14.31 25.55 6.19
CA VAL A 1102 14.59 24.56 5.15
C VAL A 1102 15.84 24.97 4.37
N ILE A 1103 16.92 24.19 4.52
CA ILE A 1103 18.17 24.34 3.78
C ILE A 1103 18.20 23.29 2.68
N SER A 1104 17.95 23.72 1.43
CA SER A 1104 17.79 22.83 0.29
C SER A 1104 18.37 23.44 -1.00
N HIS A 1105 17.80 23.10 -2.16
CA HIS A 1105 18.39 23.29 -3.48
C HIS A 1105 17.46 24.10 -4.42
N GLN A 1106 17.91 24.37 -5.65
CA GLN A 1106 17.25 25.36 -6.51
C GLN A 1106 15.88 24.90 -7.00
N ALA A 1107 15.71 23.64 -7.43
CA ALA A 1107 14.40 23.16 -7.87
C ALA A 1107 13.45 22.92 -6.68
N VAL A 1108 13.97 22.39 -5.57
CA VAL A 1108 13.17 22.14 -4.35
C VAL A 1108 12.54 23.42 -3.81
N LEU A 1109 13.34 24.47 -3.60
CA LEU A 1109 12.83 25.72 -3.05
C LEU A 1109 11.89 26.45 -4.02
N ARG A 1110 12.04 26.26 -5.34
CA ARG A 1110 11.06 26.71 -6.34
C ARG A 1110 9.70 26.06 -6.13
N CYS A 1111 9.63 24.75 -5.90
CA CYS A 1111 8.37 24.07 -5.61
C CYS A 1111 7.70 24.57 -4.32
N LEU A 1112 8.49 24.78 -3.26
CA LEU A 1112 7.98 25.32 -1.98
C LEU A 1112 7.49 26.77 -2.13
N LEU A 1113 8.24 27.63 -2.82
CA LEU A 1113 7.83 29.00 -3.12
C LEU A 1113 6.60 29.03 -4.04
N GLY A 1114 6.52 28.12 -5.01
CA GLY A 1114 5.36 27.98 -5.89
C GLY A 1114 4.08 27.68 -5.12
N TYR A 1115 4.16 26.79 -4.12
CA TYR A 1115 3.04 26.52 -3.20
C TYR A 1115 2.66 27.76 -2.37
N PHE A 1116 3.58 28.30 -1.56
CA PHE A 1116 3.25 29.38 -0.62
C PHE A 1116 2.85 30.69 -1.31
N CYS A 1117 3.46 31.01 -2.45
CA CYS A 1117 3.18 32.21 -3.22
C CYS A 1117 2.07 32.02 -4.28
N ASN A 1118 1.44 30.82 -4.35
CA ASN A 1118 0.43 30.45 -5.34
C ASN A 1118 0.83 30.81 -6.78
N LYS A 1119 1.94 30.24 -7.23
CA LYS A 1119 2.42 30.38 -8.61
C LYS A 1119 1.89 29.26 -9.50
N SER A 1120 1.69 29.59 -10.78
CA SER A 1120 1.33 28.62 -11.82
C SER A 1120 2.46 27.62 -12.10
N THR A 1121 2.11 26.49 -12.72
CA THR A 1121 3.06 25.50 -13.25
C THR A 1121 4.05 26.12 -14.25
N ASP A 1122 3.64 27.15 -15.01
CA ASP A 1122 4.48 27.87 -15.96
C ASP A 1122 5.51 28.79 -15.29
N GLU A 1123 5.18 29.39 -14.15
CA GLU A 1123 6.07 30.28 -13.39
C GLU A 1123 7.03 29.50 -12.48
N LEU A 1124 6.57 28.41 -11.87
CA LEU A 1124 7.26 27.70 -10.79
C LEU A 1124 8.70 27.24 -11.17
N PRO A 1125 8.95 26.62 -12.35
CA PRO A 1125 10.30 26.25 -12.80
C PRO A 1125 11.25 27.42 -13.11
N TYR A 1126 10.79 28.67 -12.95
CA TYR A 1126 11.52 29.89 -13.29
C TYR A 1126 11.61 30.90 -12.15
N ILE A 1127 11.02 30.66 -10.97
CA ILE A 1127 11.22 31.51 -9.77
C ILE A 1127 12.73 31.69 -9.49
N LYS A 1128 13.22 32.92 -9.24
CA LYS A 1128 14.62 33.15 -8.87
C LYS A 1128 14.83 32.79 -7.40
N VAL A 1129 15.85 31.99 -7.12
CA VAL A 1129 16.22 31.56 -5.76
C VAL A 1129 17.74 31.79 -5.61
N PRO A 1130 18.16 32.98 -5.13
CA PRO A 1130 19.58 33.33 -5.05
C PRO A 1130 20.34 32.47 -4.04
N LEU A 1131 21.65 32.32 -4.25
CA LEU A 1131 22.57 31.84 -3.21
C LEU A 1131 22.76 32.90 -2.11
N HIS A 1132 23.26 32.47 -0.97
CA HIS A 1132 23.67 33.31 0.18
C HIS A 1132 22.61 34.28 0.73
N THR A 1133 21.33 33.98 0.46
CA THR A 1133 20.16 34.77 0.84
C THR A 1133 19.19 33.89 1.61
N ILE A 1134 18.64 34.41 2.71
CA ILE A 1134 17.52 33.80 3.44
C ILE A 1134 16.22 34.33 2.84
N ILE A 1135 15.23 33.47 2.65
CA ILE A 1135 13.90 33.83 2.18
C ILE A 1135 12.91 33.54 3.31
N LYS A 1136 12.43 34.59 3.97
CA LYS A 1136 11.48 34.51 5.09
C LYS A 1136 10.06 34.64 4.56
N LEU A 1137 9.26 33.60 4.81
CA LEU A 1137 7.88 33.46 4.38
C LEU A 1137 6.92 33.64 5.56
N THR A 1138 5.94 34.53 5.40
CA THR A 1138 4.82 34.68 6.33
C THR A 1138 3.51 34.34 5.58
N PRO A 1139 2.94 33.14 5.74
CA PRO A 1139 1.72 32.74 5.03
C PRO A 1139 0.48 33.54 5.48
N MET A 1140 -0.35 33.99 4.53
CA MET A 1140 -1.49 34.90 4.76
C MET A 1140 -2.78 34.42 4.07
N ALA A 1141 -3.93 34.98 4.43
CA ALA A 1141 -5.24 34.66 3.82
C ALA A 1141 -5.39 35.03 2.33
N LYS A 1142 -4.44 35.79 1.76
CA LYS A 1142 -4.42 36.22 0.35
C LYS A 1142 -3.16 35.78 -0.42
N GLY A 1143 -2.27 34.97 0.17
CA GLY A 1143 -0.98 34.58 -0.43
C GLY A 1143 0.09 34.36 0.64
N CYS A 1144 1.32 34.83 0.39
CA CYS A 1144 2.41 34.82 1.37
C CYS A 1144 3.20 36.13 1.26
N HIS A 1145 3.59 36.73 2.38
CA HIS A 1145 4.60 37.79 2.39
C HIS A 1145 5.98 37.13 2.27
N VAL A 1146 6.86 37.69 1.44
CA VAL A 1146 8.17 37.13 1.12
C VAL A 1146 9.22 38.21 1.32
N GLU A 1147 10.18 37.94 2.18
CA GLU A 1147 11.28 38.84 2.55
C GLU A 1147 12.60 38.18 2.18
N TYR A 1148 13.39 38.81 1.30
CA TYR A 1148 14.70 38.32 0.86
C TYR A 1148 15.80 39.04 1.65
N ILE A 1149 16.63 38.28 2.35
CA ILE A 1149 17.60 38.78 3.33
C ILE A 1149 19.00 38.28 2.91
N PRO A 1150 19.74 39.03 2.08
CA PRO A 1150 21.10 38.68 1.66
C PRO A 1150 22.09 38.88 2.82
N LEU A 1151 23.02 37.94 3.02
CA LEU A 1151 24.00 38.02 4.12
C LEU A 1151 25.35 38.64 3.71
N GLY A 1152 25.39 39.41 2.62
CA GLY A 1152 26.57 40.20 2.19
C GLY A 1152 27.76 39.40 1.63
N ILE A 1153 27.63 38.08 1.43
CA ILE A 1153 28.71 37.21 0.96
C ILE A 1153 28.49 36.89 -0.53
N LYS A 1154 29.41 37.34 -1.40
CA LYS A 1154 29.32 37.12 -2.86
C LYS A 1154 29.24 35.62 -3.21
N ALA A 1155 28.52 35.30 -4.28
CA ALA A 1155 28.39 33.96 -4.86
C ALA A 1155 28.13 34.08 -6.37
N VAL A 1156 28.35 32.98 -7.11
CA VAL A 1156 27.89 32.86 -8.50
C VAL A 1156 26.36 32.88 -8.59
N ASP A 1157 25.80 33.41 -9.68
CA ASP A 1157 24.38 33.19 -10.00
C ASP A 1157 24.23 31.91 -10.84
N THR A 1158 23.34 31.01 -10.41
CA THR A 1158 22.99 29.76 -11.12
C THR A 1158 21.58 29.81 -11.73
N HIS A 1159 20.99 31.00 -11.80
CA HIS A 1159 19.69 31.24 -12.37
C HIS A 1159 19.76 31.36 -13.90
N ARG A 1160 19.13 30.41 -14.61
CA ARG A 1160 18.73 30.61 -16.02
C ARG A 1160 17.24 30.96 -16.07
N ALA A 1161 16.95 32.02 -16.82
CA ALA A 1161 15.60 32.53 -17.08
C ALA A 1161 14.77 31.55 -17.94
N LYS A 1162 13.58 32.00 -18.37
CA LYS A 1162 12.85 31.36 -19.48
C LYS A 1162 13.34 32.00 -20.77
N PRO A 1163 13.98 31.25 -21.69
CA PRO A 1163 14.48 31.83 -22.93
C PRO A 1163 13.31 32.14 -23.87
N ASP A 1164 13.44 33.22 -24.65
CA ASP A 1164 12.47 33.59 -25.68
C ASP A 1164 12.41 32.55 -26.82
N VAL A 1165 13.53 31.87 -27.09
CA VAL A 1165 13.63 30.79 -28.08
C VAL A 1165 14.15 29.51 -27.38
N PRO A 1166 13.32 28.46 -27.24
CA PRO A 1166 13.73 27.21 -26.58
C PRO A 1166 14.98 26.57 -27.18
N GLY A 1167 15.85 26.00 -26.33
CA GLY A 1167 17.09 25.33 -26.76
C GLY A 1167 18.24 26.29 -27.07
N THR A 1168 18.05 27.61 -27.01
CA THR A 1168 19.15 28.57 -27.14
C THR A 1168 19.97 28.70 -25.86
N ILE A 1169 21.26 28.97 -26.01
CA ILE A 1169 22.09 29.50 -24.93
C ILE A 1169 22.19 31.01 -25.12
N GLU A 1170 21.72 31.76 -24.12
CA GLU A 1170 21.94 33.19 -24.02
C GLU A 1170 23.41 33.44 -23.62
N ASN A 1171 24.13 34.26 -24.40
CA ASN A 1171 25.55 34.55 -24.19
C ASN A 1171 25.87 35.21 -22.83
N ASN A 1172 24.86 35.63 -22.06
CA ASN A 1172 24.97 36.25 -20.74
C ASN A 1172 25.29 35.24 -19.61
N THR A 1173 25.96 34.12 -19.92
CA THR A 1173 26.35 33.09 -18.94
C THR A 1173 27.86 32.85 -18.90
N CYS A 1174 28.64 33.92 -19.09
CA CYS A 1174 30.02 33.96 -18.63
C CYS A 1174 30.06 33.96 -17.08
N PRO A 1175 30.86 33.11 -16.40
CA PRO A 1175 30.89 33.05 -14.94
C PRO A 1175 31.45 34.29 -14.22
N ASP A 1176 32.06 35.23 -14.96
CA ASP A 1176 32.92 36.28 -14.40
C ASP A 1176 32.23 37.65 -14.17
N GLU A 1177 31.00 37.86 -14.65
CA GLU A 1177 30.30 39.14 -14.44
C GLU A 1177 29.56 39.20 -13.09
N PHE A 1178 30.18 39.89 -12.14
CA PHE A 1178 29.57 40.22 -10.84
C PHE A 1178 28.50 41.31 -11.00
N PHE A 1179 27.22 40.92 -10.97
CA PHE A 1179 26.13 41.88 -10.75
C PHE A 1179 26.17 42.42 -9.32
N GLU A 1180 26.36 43.73 -9.18
CA GLU A 1180 26.48 44.42 -7.89
C GLU A 1180 25.16 45.14 -7.46
N ASP A 1181 24.17 45.20 -8.35
CA ASP A 1181 22.84 45.73 -8.09
C ASP A 1181 21.95 44.75 -7.32
N TYR A 1182 21.81 44.97 -6.00
CA TYR A 1182 20.53 44.95 -5.27
C TYR A 1182 20.71 45.47 -3.84
N LEU A 1183 20.86 46.79 -3.72
CA LEU A 1183 20.77 47.55 -2.47
C LEU A 1183 19.81 48.75 -2.65
N TYR A 1184 18.51 48.47 -2.79
CA TYR A 1184 17.39 49.40 -2.52
C TYR A 1184 16.09 48.63 -2.31
#